data_AF-A0A378SRQ2-F1
#
_entry.id   AF-A0A378SRQ2-F1
#
_cell.length_a   1.000
_cell.length_b   1.000
_cell.length_c   1.000
_cell.angle_alpha   90.00
_cell.angle_beta   90.00
_cell.angle_gamma   90.00
#
_symmetry.space_group_name_H-M   'P 1'
#
loop_
_entity.id
_entity.type
_entity.pdbx_description
1 polymer ?
#
loop_
_entity_poly.entity_id
_entity_poly.type
_entity_poly.pdbx_seq_one_letter_code
_entity_poly.pdbx_strand_id
1 'polypeptide(L)'
;MDSAQFVGRVGGLAVALGVGAALVTGSGVAWATEDSGSSASAGAESSTARTSSQDRQAASPSKPARDRAGGRDDAEGGGAEDRDAQAQDDATPETGGETGAPDDASVDASGPDTGGTTGDASAEDDDPDEAEERAAWADTGADTDADPDADPDADAAAATDVATAAVPSGAGPTAVVTTEVTVDPPRVPSWRPWPTAFDLRGAVTYVVDLAVSVVDALFHPFAAGPPPPPGDPSAWGLLAWVRRELFNSTPDEVDNPLPYTQSLVDGDVVITGNVGVEDRDGDPLTYEVIGRPRFGGEVTVDADGNFVYRPMNAMAAVGGTDEFTVAVTDDAAGLHVHGLLGWLQFVPILGSFLNPGGGHGITRTITVTVEPVDGIDLSLPDGFKWGVAHSGFQAEGGPGSPADTGSDWYRWVHDPLNRLLGLVKGVPENGPGAYVSYEDDARLAREELGVNTFRMGIEWSRIFPDSTASVDISDEGGTVSLADLQALDALANADEVAHYRDVFAALRFHGLDPMVTVNHFTLPVWVHDPVLARPLIQLGLPVAAAGWLSTETAVEFEKYAAYLAWKYGDQVDNWATLNEPFPPVLTEFLAISWVVPNWPPGVLRPDLASTFLVNQAIGHVAAYDAIHAWDTTSAVEGGPAAFVGFTHNMIPARPANPVNALDVGAAEAWNHYYNHWFPNAVIDGWIDLDFDGIKSADEIRPDMADKVDFLGVQYYGSQPMVGFGVAPLPGFPFLRGFPIRCSAEETTCSDFNQPIDPGGFREVLEVAASYGKPLWVTENGIADAGDAKRPPYLVNHVAVVQDLVAHGLDIRGYTYWSFVDNLEWSEGYDLQFGLYGSDPDTPELERIPKVASIAALKGITTANGLPVALLQNYLPG
;
A
#
# COMPACT_ATOMS: atom_id res chain seq x y z
N MET A 1 -12.42 -59.77 -46.04
CA MET A 1 -11.76 -60.02 -44.75
C MET A 1 -10.27 -59.69 -44.91
N ASP A 2 -9.84 -58.49 -45.29
CA ASP A 2 -10.39 -57.15 -45.01
C ASP A 2 -10.53 -56.88 -43.51
N SER A 3 -9.50 -56.23 -42.97
CA SER A 3 -9.36 -55.73 -41.61
C SER A 3 -9.44 -54.19 -41.56
N ALA A 4 -9.70 -53.52 -42.69
CA ALA A 4 -9.72 -52.05 -42.76
C ALA A 4 -10.94 -51.43 -42.06
N GLN A 5 -12.03 -52.20 -41.89
CA GLN A 5 -13.30 -51.72 -41.35
C GLN A 5 -13.30 -51.40 -39.84
N PHE A 6 -12.27 -51.83 -39.07
CA PHE A 6 -12.24 -51.62 -37.61
C PHE A 6 -11.47 -50.38 -37.13
N VAL A 7 -10.67 -49.72 -37.99
CA VAL A 7 -9.91 -48.52 -37.61
C VAL A 7 -10.77 -47.25 -37.73
N GLY A 8 -11.69 -47.21 -38.69
CA GLY A 8 -12.37 -45.99 -39.15
C GLY A 8 -13.49 -45.41 -38.27
N ARG A 9 -13.60 -45.77 -36.98
CA ARG A 9 -14.60 -45.16 -36.06
C ARG A 9 -14.07 -44.83 -34.67
N VAL A 10 -13.38 -45.75 -34.00
CA VAL A 10 -12.76 -45.46 -32.68
C VAL A 10 -11.64 -44.43 -32.85
N GLY A 11 -10.76 -44.59 -33.85
CA GLY A 11 -9.73 -43.60 -34.15
C GLY A 11 -10.30 -42.25 -34.61
N GLY A 12 -11.38 -42.27 -35.40
CA GLY A 12 -12.05 -41.04 -35.83
C GLY A 12 -12.66 -40.25 -34.68
N LEU A 13 -13.29 -40.95 -33.72
CA LEU A 13 -13.85 -40.30 -32.53
C LEU A 13 -12.76 -39.85 -31.54
N ALA A 14 -11.67 -40.62 -31.38
CA ALA A 14 -10.54 -40.22 -30.54
C ALA A 14 -9.85 -38.94 -31.05
N VAL A 15 -9.69 -38.79 -32.38
CA VAL A 15 -9.21 -37.55 -33.01
C VAL A 15 -10.24 -36.43 -32.82
N ALA A 16 -11.54 -36.70 -32.98
CA ALA A 16 -12.61 -35.72 -32.75
C ALA A 16 -12.84 -35.34 -31.28
N LEU A 17 -12.17 -36.01 -30.34
CA LEU A 17 -12.14 -35.72 -28.90
C LEU A 17 -10.74 -35.26 -28.42
N GLY A 18 -9.79 -34.99 -29.33
CA GLY A 18 -8.44 -34.52 -28.99
C GLY A 18 -7.47 -35.58 -28.42
N VAL A 19 -7.97 -36.75 -27.96
CA VAL A 19 -7.19 -37.79 -27.25
C VAL A 19 -6.28 -38.63 -28.17
N GLY A 20 -6.03 -38.23 -29.43
CA GLY A 20 -5.14 -38.96 -30.33
C GLY A 20 -4.73 -38.23 -31.60
N ALA A 21 -3.44 -38.33 -31.96
CA ALA A 21 -2.87 -37.71 -33.16
C ALA A 21 -2.94 -38.63 -34.39
N ALA A 22 -3.32 -38.07 -35.55
CA ALA A 22 -3.46 -38.80 -36.81
C ALA A 22 -2.20 -38.68 -37.71
N LEU A 23 -1.31 -39.68 -37.65
CA LEU A 23 -0.13 -39.75 -38.54
C LEU A 23 -0.49 -40.31 -39.93
N VAL A 24 -0.75 -39.42 -40.89
CA VAL A 24 -1.03 -39.79 -42.29
C VAL A 24 0.27 -40.00 -43.07
N THR A 25 0.72 -41.26 -43.16
CA THR A 25 1.87 -41.66 -44.00
C THR A 25 1.43 -42.07 -45.40
N GLY A 26 1.06 -41.10 -46.23
CA GLY A 26 0.64 -41.37 -47.62
C GLY A 26 0.81 -40.20 -48.58
N SER A 27 1.72 -40.34 -49.55
CA SER A 27 1.90 -39.36 -50.63
C SER A 27 0.85 -39.55 -51.74
N GLY A 28 -0.17 -38.68 -51.77
CA GLY A 28 -1.21 -38.71 -52.81
C GLY A 28 -1.98 -37.40 -52.92
N VAL A 29 -1.76 -36.66 -54.01
CA VAL A 29 -2.58 -35.49 -54.36
C VAL A 29 -3.88 -35.95 -55.00
N ALA A 30 -5.01 -35.56 -54.43
CA ALA A 30 -6.33 -35.73 -55.02
C ALA A 30 -7.00 -34.35 -55.13
N TRP A 31 -7.33 -33.94 -56.35
CA TRP A 31 -8.18 -32.78 -56.60
C TRP A 31 -9.66 -33.19 -56.47
N ALA A 32 -10.46 -32.35 -55.82
CA ALA A 32 -11.89 -32.33 -56.03
C ALA A 32 -12.23 -31.32 -57.14
N THR A 33 -13.18 -31.67 -58.00
CA THR A 33 -13.73 -30.77 -59.02
C THR A 33 -15.24 -30.67 -58.83
N GLU A 34 -15.76 -29.46 -58.67
CA GLU A 34 -17.15 -29.15 -58.97
C GLU A 34 -17.20 -28.29 -60.24
N ASP A 35 -18.18 -28.59 -61.11
CA ASP A 35 -18.27 -28.02 -62.45
C ASP A 35 -19.66 -27.41 -62.68
N SER A 36 -19.72 -26.07 -62.65
CA SER A 36 -20.58 -25.20 -63.48
C SER A 36 -20.68 -23.80 -62.85
N GLY A 37 -20.37 -22.73 -63.61
CA GLY A 37 -20.38 -21.38 -63.01
C GLY A 37 -20.15 -20.14 -63.89
N SER A 38 -19.66 -20.26 -65.14
CA SER A 38 -19.70 -19.24 -66.20
C SER A 38 -19.33 -17.76 -65.84
N SER A 39 -18.12 -17.32 -66.20
CA SER A 39 -17.94 -16.14 -67.09
C SER A 39 -16.48 -15.86 -67.53
N ALA A 40 -16.37 -14.94 -68.51
CA ALA A 40 -15.20 -14.43 -69.24
C ALA A 40 -14.18 -13.62 -68.39
N SER A 41 -12.94 -13.30 -68.81
CA SER A 41 -12.08 -13.78 -69.93
C SER A 41 -10.67 -13.12 -69.94
N ALA A 42 -9.68 -13.80 -70.55
CA ALA A 42 -8.46 -13.27 -71.20
C ALA A 42 -7.29 -12.72 -70.32
N GLY A 43 -6.05 -12.84 -70.85
CA GLY A 43 -4.78 -12.41 -70.21
C GLY A 43 -3.88 -13.59 -69.79
N ALA A 44 -3.22 -14.37 -70.65
CA ALA A 44 -2.24 -14.06 -71.71
C ALA A 44 -0.76 -13.91 -71.24
N GLU A 45 0.00 -15.00 -71.40
CA GLU A 45 1.46 -15.08 -71.61
C GLU A 45 2.40 -14.59 -70.46
N SER A 46 3.68 -14.98 -70.36
CA SER A 46 4.54 -15.75 -71.28
C SER A 46 5.46 -16.75 -70.56
N SER A 47 6.23 -17.53 -71.32
CA SER A 47 7.12 -18.58 -70.82
C SER A 47 8.59 -18.15 -70.72
N THR A 48 9.37 -18.84 -69.88
CA THR A 48 10.68 -19.35 -70.31
C THR A 48 11.16 -20.50 -69.41
N ALA A 49 12.00 -21.40 -69.94
CA ALA A 49 12.45 -22.60 -69.24
C ALA A 49 13.89 -23.00 -69.62
N ARG A 50 14.60 -23.65 -68.68
CA ARG A 50 15.77 -24.57 -68.81
C ARG A 50 16.11 -25.09 -67.40
N THR A 51 16.04 -26.38 -67.08
CA THR A 51 17.03 -27.46 -67.34
C THR A 51 18.46 -27.10 -66.91
N SER A 52 19.23 -27.90 -66.12
CA SER A 52 19.00 -29.14 -65.34
C SER A 52 20.27 -29.37 -64.44
N SER A 53 20.58 -30.46 -63.74
CA SER A 53 20.10 -31.87 -63.63
C SER A 53 20.84 -32.61 -62.49
N GLN A 54 20.19 -33.61 -61.86
CA GLN A 54 20.78 -34.75 -61.10
C GLN A 54 21.49 -34.49 -59.74
N ASP A 55 21.69 -35.47 -58.84
CA ASP A 55 20.85 -36.61 -58.35
C ASP A 55 21.55 -37.31 -57.15
N ARG A 56 20.82 -38.16 -56.39
CA ARG A 56 21.24 -39.09 -55.30
C ARG A 56 21.57 -38.42 -53.96
N GLN A 57 21.02 -38.81 -52.80
CA GLN A 57 20.84 -40.13 -52.14
C GLN A 57 22.14 -40.83 -51.71
N ALA A 58 22.27 -41.56 -50.59
CA ALA A 58 21.72 -41.53 -49.22
C ALA A 58 22.06 -42.88 -48.53
N ALA A 59 22.58 -42.91 -47.28
CA ALA A 59 22.58 -44.11 -46.41
C ALA A 59 23.15 -43.86 -44.98
N SER A 60 22.67 -44.64 -44.01
CA SER A 60 23.30 -44.98 -42.70
C SER A 60 23.50 -46.54 -42.67
N PRO A 61 24.23 -47.22 -41.74
CA PRO A 61 23.95 -47.20 -40.27
C PRO A 61 25.06 -47.63 -39.25
N SER A 62 24.75 -47.48 -37.94
CA SER A 62 25.08 -48.39 -36.81
C SER A 62 26.48 -48.48 -36.12
N LYS A 63 26.42 -48.83 -34.81
CA LYS A 63 27.47 -49.04 -33.74
C LYS A 63 28.08 -50.50 -33.78
N PRO A 64 29.06 -50.98 -32.94
CA PRO A 64 29.35 -50.60 -31.52
C PRO A 64 30.76 -50.80 -30.85
N ALA A 65 30.85 -50.35 -29.58
CA ALA A 65 31.49 -50.98 -28.38
C ALA A 65 32.96 -50.69 -27.88
N ARG A 66 33.02 -50.19 -26.61
CA ARG A 66 34.01 -50.41 -25.51
C ARG A 66 35.47 -49.88 -25.64
N ASP A 67 36.24 -49.59 -24.57
CA ASP A 67 36.08 -49.79 -23.10
C ASP A 67 36.92 -48.77 -22.25
N ARG A 68 36.46 -48.42 -21.02
CA ARG A 68 37.23 -47.98 -19.80
C ARG A 68 38.02 -46.64 -19.77
N ALA A 69 38.26 -45.97 -18.62
CA ALA A 69 37.63 -46.02 -17.26
C ALA A 69 38.10 -44.87 -16.32
N GLY A 70 37.22 -44.46 -15.38
CA GLY A 70 37.54 -43.85 -14.06
C GLY A 70 37.77 -42.32 -13.99
N GLY A 71 37.34 -41.57 -12.96
CA GLY A 71 36.36 -41.87 -11.88
C GLY A 71 36.77 -41.37 -10.47
N ARG A 72 35.78 -40.85 -9.71
CA ARG A 72 35.80 -40.20 -8.38
C ARG A 72 36.10 -38.70 -8.37
N ASP A 73 35.29 -37.83 -7.75
CA ASP A 73 34.48 -37.83 -6.48
C ASP A 73 35.31 -37.45 -5.25
N ASP A 74 34.88 -36.43 -4.50
CA ASP A 74 34.75 -36.36 -3.02
C ASP A 74 34.14 -35.00 -2.59
N ALA A 75 33.62 -34.88 -1.37
CA ALA A 75 32.87 -33.72 -0.88
C ALA A 75 33.00 -33.51 0.65
N GLU A 76 32.58 -32.32 1.12
CA GLU A 76 32.34 -31.91 2.54
C GLU A 76 33.53 -31.90 3.54
N GLY A 77 33.37 -31.12 4.62
CA GLY A 77 34.22 -31.16 5.83
C GLY A 77 34.99 -29.88 6.15
N GLY A 78 34.65 -29.21 7.25
CA GLY A 78 35.35 -28.02 7.77
C GLY A 78 36.22 -28.29 9.01
N GLY A 79 36.87 -27.24 9.52
CA GLY A 79 37.68 -27.26 10.75
C GLY A 79 38.31 -25.90 11.05
N ALA A 80 38.59 -25.61 12.33
CA ALA A 80 39.18 -24.35 12.82
C ALA A 80 40.51 -24.61 13.57
N GLU A 81 40.97 -23.66 14.41
CA GLU A 81 42.19 -23.68 15.26
C GLU A 81 43.53 -23.42 14.50
N ASP A 82 44.53 -22.69 15.02
CA ASP A 82 44.55 -21.73 16.15
C ASP A 82 45.76 -20.73 16.08
N ARG A 83 45.57 -19.55 16.69
CA ARG A 83 46.49 -18.68 17.50
C ARG A 83 47.94 -18.25 17.16
N ASP A 84 48.19 -16.99 17.59
CA ASP A 84 49.36 -16.37 18.26
C ASP A 84 50.76 -16.21 17.62
N ALA A 85 51.22 -14.95 17.49
CA ALA A 85 52.35 -14.38 18.27
C ALA A 85 52.53 -12.84 18.07
N GLN A 86 53.13 -12.16 19.06
CA GLN A 86 53.19 -10.69 19.23
C GLN A 86 54.55 -10.04 18.82
N ALA A 87 54.60 -8.69 18.90
CA ALA A 87 55.78 -7.84 19.24
C ALA A 87 56.83 -7.58 18.12
N GLN A 88 57.57 -6.45 18.07
CA GLN A 88 57.50 -5.17 18.83
C GLN A 88 58.25 -4.01 18.09
N ASP A 89 58.22 -2.83 18.72
CA ASP A 89 58.93 -1.56 18.46
C ASP A 89 60.40 -1.65 18.00
N ASP A 90 60.89 -0.65 17.23
CA ASP A 90 61.73 0.47 17.75
C ASP A 90 62.01 1.55 16.65
N ALA A 91 62.68 2.68 16.98
CA ALA A 91 62.63 3.93 16.20
C ALA A 91 63.97 4.63 15.82
N THR A 92 63.86 5.72 15.03
CA THR A 92 64.78 6.91 14.97
C THR A 92 66.21 6.79 14.34
N PRO A 93 66.99 7.89 14.07
CA PRO A 93 66.67 9.34 13.90
C PRO A 93 67.46 10.12 12.77
N GLU A 94 67.25 11.46 12.74
CA GLU A 94 68.09 12.58 12.21
C GLU A 94 68.15 12.84 10.68
N THR A 95 68.28 14.09 10.17
CA THR A 95 68.57 15.45 10.76
C THR A 95 67.48 16.47 10.30
N GLY A 96 67.44 17.78 10.62
CA GLY A 96 68.36 18.74 11.29
C GLY A 96 67.75 20.16 11.37
N GLY A 97 68.52 21.19 11.78
CA GLY A 97 68.10 22.61 11.89
C GLY A 97 68.72 23.56 10.82
N GLU A 98 68.70 24.90 10.94
CA GLU A 98 68.35 25.81 12.05
C GLU A 98 67.88 27.23 11.58
N THR A 99 67.04 27.88 12.40
CA THR A 99 66.89 29.34 12.69
C THR A 99 66.85 30.45 11.61
N GLY A 100 65.90 31.40 11.77
CA GLY A 100 65.99 32.76 11.23
C GLY A 100 64.81 33.68 11.62
N ALA A 101 65.04 34.68 12.49
CA ALA A 101 64.08 35.71 12.97
C ALA A 101 64.87 36.88 13.64
N PRO A 102 64.27 38.01 14.07
CA PRO A 102 62.87 38.49 13.94
C PRO A 102 62.77 39.91 13.32
N ASP A 103 61.60 40.55 13.41
CA ASP A 103 61.44 42.00 13.67
C ASP A 103 60.06 42.27 14.32
N ASP A 104 59.94 43.29 15.18
CA ASP A 104 58.82 43.50 16.14
C ASP A 104 57.99 44.79 15.88
N ALA A 105 56.65 44.70 15.99
CA ALA A 105 55.70 45.68 16.58
C ALA A 105 54.23 45.22 16.31
N SER A 106 53.26 45.07 17.23
CA SER A 106 52.90 45.77 18.50
C SER A 106 52.25 47.16 18.26
N VAL A 107 51.17 47.62 18.93
CA VAL A 107 50.52 47.36 20.24
C VAL A 107 49.00 47.71 20.19
N ASP A 108 48.14 46.98 20.95
CA ASP A 108 46.82 47.28 21.60
C ASP A 108 45.71 48.17 20.94
N ALA A 109 44.48 48.31 21.48
CA ALA A 109 43.48 47.41 22.12
C ALA A 109 42.23 48.25 22.54
N SER A 110 41.16 47.58 23.02
CA SER A 110 40.04 48.13 23.83
C SER A 110 38.88 48.87 23.11
N GLY A 111 37.65 48.59 23.57
CA GLY A 111 36.51 49.53 23.52
C GLY A 111 36.45 50.40 24.79
N PRO A 112 35.29 50.82 25.33
CA PRO A 112 33.90 50.44 24.97
C PRO A 112 32.92 51.66 24.94
N ASP A 113 31.66 51.41 25.32
CA ASP A 113 30.64 52.31 25.90
C ASP A 113 29.61 53.08 25.03
N THR A 114 28.36 52.58 25.13
CA THR A 114 27.06 53.22 25.47
C THR A 114 26.76 54.72 25.20
N GLY A 115 25.48 55.09 24.97
CA GLY A 115 25.01 56.38 25.54
C GLY A 115 23.79 57.22 25.05
N GLY A 116 23.03 56.88 24.00
CA GLY A 116 21.62 57.33 23.80
C GLY A 116 21.16 58.84 23.73
N THR A 117 19.82 59.00 23.77
CA THR A 117 18.95 60.21 23.96
C THR A 117 18.66 61.25 22.83
N THR A 118 17.34 61.48 22.59
CA THR A 118 16.65 62.65 21.92
C THR A 118 16.95 62.90 20.43
N GLY A 119 16.10 63.52 19.58
CA GLY A 119 14.76 64.16 19.69
C GLY A 119 14.68 65.40 18.76
N ASP A 120 13.56 65.91 18.24
CA ASP A 120 12.12 65.56 18.31
C ASP A 120 11.31 66.41 17.26
N ALA A 121 10.00 66.15 17.03
CA ALA A 121 8.99 66.94 16.27
C ALA A 121 9.08 66.95 14.70
N SER A 122 8.03 66.67 13.87
CA SER A 122 6.69 67.30 13.60
C SER A 122 6.72 68.26 12.37
N ALA A 123 5.69 68.51 11.51
CA ALA A 123 4.28 68.08 11.37
C ALA A 123 3.76 68.40 9.91
N GLU A 124 2.43 68.64 9.76
CA GLU A 124 1.70 69.27 8.61
C GLU A 124 1.40 68.38 7.38
N ASP A 125 0.28 68.46 6.64
CA ASP A 125 -1.08 69.10 6.75
C ASP A 125 -1.91 68.57 5.53
N ASP A 126 -3.25 68.52 5.42
CA ASP A 126 -4.44 68.63 6.30
C ASP A 126 -5.67 68.02 5.52
N ASP A 127 -6.86 67.89 6.13
CA ASP A 127 -8.16 67.56 5.46
C ASP A 127 -8.76 68.80 4.74
N PRO A 128 -9.88 68.77 3.95
CA PRO A 128 -11.20 68.94 4.60
C PRO A 128 -12.51 68.47 3.87
N ASP A 129 -13.55 68.32 4.71
CA ASP A 129 -14.93 68.85 4.59
C ASP A 129 -16.13 68.00 4.09
N GLU A 130 -17.30 68.34 4.68
CA GLU A 130 -18.58 67.60 4.69
C GLU A 130 -19.60 68.06 3.62
N ALA A 131 -20.68 67.28 3.40
CA ALA A 131 -22.06 67.65 3.84
C ALA A 131 -23.24 66.91 3.14
N GLU A 132 -24.24 66.61 3.98
CA GLU A 132 -25.70 66.40 3.76
C GLU A 132 -26.33 66.12 2.37
N GLU A 133 -27.22 65.10 2.33
CA GLU A 133 -28.67 65.39 2.25
C GLU A 133 -29.52 64.32 2.98
N ARG A 134 -30.81 64.59 3.25
CA ARG A 134 -31.70 63.76 4.08
C ARG A 134 -33.13 63.64 3.52
N ALA A 135 -33.78 62.51 3.88
CA ALA A 135 -35.12 62.42 4.51
C ALA A 135 -36.27 61.69 3.77
N ALA A 136 -37.05 60.97 4.59
CA ALA A 136 -38.48 60.59 4.45
C ALA A 136 -38.85 59.51 3.39
N TRP A 137 -39.90 58.69 3.57
CA TRP A 137 -41.00 58.64 4.56
C TRP A 137 -41.46 57.20 4.86
N ALA A 138 -42.04 56.98 6.06
CA ALA A 138 -43.28 56.24 6.43
C ALA A 138 -43.97 55.24 5.45
N ASP A 139 -44.76 54.23 5.88
CA ASP A 139 -45.15 53.61 7.18
C ASP A 139 -46.16 52.45 6.89
N THR A 140 -46.59 51.68 7.91
CA THR A 140 -47.68 50.66 7.96
C THR A 140 -47.42 49.28 7.33
N GLY A 141 -47.82 48.15 7.95
CA GLY A 141 -48.36 47.91 9.30
C GLY A 141 -49.09 46.55 9.48
N ALA A 142 -49.41 46.17 10.73
CA ALA A 142 -50.17 44.97 11.19
C ALA A 142 -49.43 43.60 11.05
N ASP A 143 -49.26 42.75 12.09
CA ASP A 143 -50.20 42.07 13.02
C ASP A 143 -50.89 40.82 12.39
N THR A 144 -51.04 39.63 13.01
CA THR A 144 -50.86 39.16 14.41
C THR A 144 -50.84 37.60 14.51
N ASP A 145 -50.28 37.08 15.62
CA ASP A 145 -50.67 35.89 16.43
C ASP A 145 -50.90 34.45 15.86
N ALA A 146 -50.05 33.53 16.35
CA ALA A 146 -50.35 32.30 17.15
C ALA A 146 -50.93 30.97 16.59
N ASP A 147 -50.37 29.90 17.18
CA ASP A 147 -50.65 28.44 17.27
C ASP A 147 -52.06 28.09 17.87
N PRO A 148 -52.59 26.83 17.92
CA PRO A 148 -52.09 25.51 17.44
C PRO A 148 -53.13 24.53 16.79
N ASP A 149 -52.64 23.32 16.43
CA ASP A 149 -53.31 21.98 16.44
C ASP A 149 -54.45 21.54 15.47
N ALA A 150 -54.40 20.22 15.15
CA ALA A 150 -55.46 19.26 14.77
C ALA A 150 -55.81 18.93 13.27
N ASP A 151 -55.89 17.61 13.02
CA ASP A 151 -56.36 16.80 11.86
C ASP A 151 -57.92 16.66 11.86
N PRO A 152 -58.69 16.00 10.91
CA PRO A 152 -58.30 15.04 9.86
C PRO A 152 -59.10 15.02 8.51
N ASP A 153 -58.83 13.99 7.67
CA ASP A 153 -59.70 13.33 6.66
C ASP A 153 -60.07 14.07 5.34
N ALA A 154 -60.25 13.44 4.16
CA ALA A 154 -60.03 12.05 3.67
C ALA A 154 -60.16 11.94 2.10
N ASP A 155 -60.14 10.70 1.58
CA ASP A 155 -60.56 10.20 0.24
C ASP A 155 -59.63 10.37 -1.00
N ALA A 156 -59.43 9.37 -1.89
CA ALA A 156 -59.82 7.95 -1.84
C ALA A 156 -59.13 7.02 -2.90
N ALA A 157 -59.17 5.70 -2.62
CA ALA A 157 -59.23 4.54 -3.55
C ALA A 157 -57.97 4.13 -4.36
N ALA A 158 -57.65 2.84 -4.61
CA ALA A 158 -58.27 1.54 -4.23
C ALA A 158 -57.19 0.40 -4.23
N ALA A 159 -57.13 -0.54 -3.27
CA ALA A 159 -57.90 -1.81 -3.12
C ALA A 159 -57.28 -3.03 -3.87
N THR A 160 -57.40 -4.34 -3.54
CA THR A 160 -57.93 -5.24 -2.45
C THR A 160 -57.58 -6.68 -2.91
N ASP A 161 -57.41 -7.80 -2.17
CA ASP A 161 -57.43 -8.26 -0.76
C ASP A 161 -56.54 -9.54 -0.68
N VAL A 162 -56.00 -10.11 0.41
CA VAL A 162 -56.30 -10.21 1.86
C VAL A 162 -57.28 -11.35 2.26
N ALA A 163 -56.78 -12.41 2.92
CA ALA A 163 -57.61 -13.43 3.59
C ALA A 163 -56.92 -14.20 4.74
N THR A 164 -57.46 -14.14 5.96
CA THR A 164 -57.12 -14.98 7.14
C THR A 164 -58.35 -15.16 8.04
N ALA A 165 -58.50 -16.28 8.78
CA ALA A 165 -59.30 -16.37 10.03
C ALA A 165 -59.34 -17.77 10.73
N ALA A 166 -59.11 -17.74 12.06
CA ALA A 166 -59.87 -18.42 13.14
C ALA A 166 -59.87 -19.96 13.37
N VAL A 167 -59.95 -20.30 14.67
CA VAL A 167 -60.04 -21.62 15.36
C VAL A 167 -60.76 -21.36 16.70
N PRO A 168 -61.80 -22.14 17.17
CA PRO A 168 -61.56 -23.12 18.26
C PRO A 168 -62.58 -24.28 18.48
N SER A 169 -62.15 -25.28 19.29
CA SER A 169 -62.90 -26.22 20.16
C SER A 169 -63.98 -27.19 19.58
N GLY A 170 -64.24 -28.37 20.17
CA GLY A 170 -63.50 -29.14 21.19
C GLY A 170 -64.37 -30.15 21.98
N ALA A 171 -64.04 -31.46 21.99
CA ALA A 171 -64.65 -32.49 22.86
C ALA A 171 -63.83 -33.81 22.93
N GLY A 172 -63.94 -34.54 24.04
CA GLY A 172 -63.52 -35.95 24.23
C GLY A 172 -64.59 -36.69 25.06
N PRO A 173 -64.31 -37.82 25.78
CA PRO A 173 -63.07 -38.62 25.87
C PRO A 173 -63.28 -40.17 25.76
N THR A 174 -62.17 -40.93 25.71
CA THR A 174 -61.87 -42.30 26.25
C THR A 174 -60.93 -43.07 25.28
N ALA A 175 -59.67 -43.37 25.62
CA ALA A 175 -59.08 -44.26 26.65
C ALA A 175 -58.98 -45.74 26.21
N VAL A 176 -57.89 -46.50 26.43
CA VAL A 176 -56.54 -46.22 26.99
C VAL A 176 -55.57 -47.33 26.54
N VAL A 177 -54.31 -47.00 26.19
CA VAL A 177 -53.07 -47.73 26.55
C VAL A 177 -51.95 -46.68 26.64
N THR A 178 -51.10 -46.75 27.66
CA THR A 178 -49.94 -45.87 27.85
C THR A 178 -48.63 -46.54 27.44
N THR A 179 -47.84 -45.85 26.61
CA THR A 179 -46.39 -46.02 26.50
C THR A 179 -45.77 -44.63 26.42
N GLU A 180 -44.74 -44.35 27.22
CA GLU A 180 -44.03 -43.07 27.16
C GLU A 180 -43.34 -42.91 25.80
N VAL A 181 -43.56 -41.77 25.15
CA VAL A 181 -42.82 -41.40 23.93
C VAL A 181 -41.71 -40.45 24.34
N THR A 182 -40.54 -41.00 24.63
CA THR A 182 -39.30 -40.23 24.65
C THR A 182 -39.01 -39.77 23.23
N VAL A 183 -39.23 -38.48 22.96
CA VAL A 183 -38.80 -37.85 21.71
C VAL A 183 -37.30 -37.65 21.80
N ASP A 184 -36.54 -38.51 21.12
CA ASP A 184 -35.11 -38.30 20.85
C ASP A 184 -34.95 -36.91 20.19
N PRO A 185 -34.05 -36.03 20.65
CA PRO A 185 -33.77 -34.79 19.95
C PRO A 185 -33.25 -35.08 18.54
N PRO A 186 -33.45 -34.16 17.56
CA PRO A 186 -32.99 -34.37 16.20
C PRO A 186 -31.49 -34.66 16.19
N ARG A 187 -31.12 -35.83 15.64
CA ARG A 187 -29.74 -36.31 15.64
C ARG A 187 -28.91 -35.48 14.68
N VAL A 188 -28.28 -34.44 15.21
CA VAL A 188 -27.20 -33.70 14.55
C VAL A 188 -26.22 -34.73 13.96
N PRO A 189 -25.87 -34.66 12.67
CA PRO A 189 -24.84 -35.52 12.11
C PRO A 189 -23.57 -35.37 12.95
N SER A 190 -23.03 -36.48 13.45
CA SER A 190 -21.81 -36.43 14.25
C SER A 190 -20.71 -35.80 13.41
N TRP A 191 -20.29 -34.59 13.77
CA TRP A 191 -19.15 -33.93 13.16
C TRP A 191 -17.97 -34.88 13.29
N ARG A 192 -17.50 -35.42 12.16
CA ARG A 192 -16.17 -36.02 12.13
C ARG A 192 -15.21 -34.89 12.48
N PRO A 193 -14.18 -35.12 13.33
CA PRO A 193 -13.11 -34.15 13.41
C PRO A 193 -12.59 -33.92 11.99
N TRP A 194 -12.45 -32.65 11.61
CA TRP A 194 -11.66 -32.28 10.43
C TRP A 194 -10.29 -32.96 10.54
N PRO A 195 -9.71 -33.48 9.44
CA PRO A 195 -8.40 -34.10 9.49
C PRO A 195 -7.35 -33.03 9.79
N THR A 196 -6.99 -32.86 11.06
CA THR A 196 -5.95 -31.93 11.55
C THR A 196 -4.53 -32.43 11.24
N ALA A 197 -4.36 -33.04 10.06
CA ALA A 197 -3.13 -33.47 9.43
C ALA A 197 -3.43 -33.67 7.93
N PHE A 198 -2.85 -32.82 7.07
CA PHE A 198 -2.94 -32.96 5.62
C PHE A 198 -2.19 -34.23 5.16
N ASP A 199 -2.92 -35.27 4.76
CA ASP A 199 -2.33 -36.39 4.02
C ASP A 199 -2.41 -36.12 2.51
N LEU A 200 -1.29 -35.68 1.95
CA LEU A 200 -1.10 -35.50 0.51
C LEU A 200 -1.41 -36.78 -0.29
N ARG A 201 -1.25 -37.98 0.29
CA ARG A 201 -1.62 -39.24 -0.40
C ARG A 201 -3.13 -39.38 -0.47
N GLY A 202 -3.84 -39.18 0.63
CA GLY A 202 -5.30 -39.20 0.67
C GLY A 202 -5.94 -38.26 -0.35
N ALA A 203 -5.44 -37.03 -0.48
CA ALA A 203 -5.93 -36.08 -1.48
C ALA A 203 -5.63 -36.53 -2.93
N VAL A 204 -4.39 -36.96 -3.23
CA VAL A 204 -4.03 -37.48 -4.57
C VAL A 204 -4.82 -38.75 -4.91
N THR A 205 -5.03 -39.66 -3.96
CA THR A 205 -5.88 -40.84 -4.17
C THR A 205 -7.33 -40.46 -4.40
N TYR A 206 -7.89 -39.47 -3.69
CA TYR A 206 -9.25 -38.98 -3.96
C TYR A 206 -9.39 -38.37 -5.37
N VAL A 207 -8.41 -37.58 -5.83
CA VAL A 207 -8.39 -37.03 -7.20
C VAL A 207 -8.28 -38.15 -8.24
N VAL A 208 -7.39 -39.12 -8.02
CA VAL A 208 -7.24 -40.27 -8.92
C VAL A 208 -8.51 -41.13 -8.95
N ASP A 209 -9.12 -41.43 -7.81
CA ASP A 209 -10.36 -42.21 -7.74
C ASP A 209 -11.54 -41.44 -8.35
N LEU A 210 -11.63 -40.11 -8.16
CA LEU A 210 -12.63 -39.26 -8.79
C LEU A 210 -12.44 -39.23 -10.32
N ALA A 211 -11.24 -38.91 -10.79
CA ALA A 211 -10.92 -38.88 -12.22
C ALA A 211 -11.12 -40.26 -12.88
N VAL A 212 -10.71 -41.36 -12.22
CA VAL A 212 -10.98 -42.73 -12.69
C VAL A 212 -12.48 -43.03 -12.69
N SER A 213 -13.25 -42.58 -11.70
CA SER A 213 -14.71 -42.79 -11.70
C SER A 213 -15.44 -42.00 -12.78
N VAL A 214 -14.96 -40.80 -13.14
CA VAL A 214 -15.49 -39.97 -14.22
C VAL A 214 -15.07 -40.53 -15.58
N VAL A 215 -13.82 -40.96 -15.72
CA VAL A 215 -13.30 -41.69 -16.89
C VAL A 215 -14.09 -42.99 -17.11
N ASP A 216 -14.29 -43.81 -16.07
CA ASP A 216 -15.14 -45.00 -16.16
C ASP A 216 -16.59 -44.62 -16.50
N ALA A 217 -17.19 -43.59 -15.88
CA ALA A 217 -18.54 -43.16 -16.22
C ALA A 217 -18.69 -42.70 -17.69
N LEU A 218 -17.67 -42.02 -18.24
CA LEU A 218 -17.59 -41.61 -19.65
C LEU A 218 -17.33 -42.79 -20.61
N PHE A 219 -16.50 -43.76 -20.22
CA PHE A 219 -16.10 -44.88 -21.11
C PHE A 219 -16.93 -46.17 -20.93
N HIS A 220 -17.68 -46.35 -19.84
CA HIS A 220 -18.58 -47.48 -19.61
C HIS A 220 -19.69 -47.62 -20.68
N PRO A 221 -20.27 -46.54 -21.24
CA PRO A 221 -21.14 -46.62 -22.43
C PRO A 221 -20.44 -47.22 -23.66
N PHE A 222 -19.12 -47.07 -23.79
CA PHE A 222 -18.33 -47.58 -24.91
C PHE A 222 -17.86 -49.03 -24.68
N ALA A 223 -17.60 -49.41 -23.42
CA ALA A 223 -17.31 -50.79 -23.02
C ALA A 223 -18.49 -51.76 -23.26
N ALA A 224 -19.73 -51.25 -23.24
CA ALA A 224 -20.94 -52.02 -23.50
C ALA A 224 -21.19 -52.37 -24.98
N GLY A 225 -20.46 -51.74 -25.90
CA GLY A 225 -20.71 -51.81 -27.35
C GLY A 225 -21.77 -50.80 -27.83
N PRO A 226 -21.70 -50.35 -29.10
CA PRO A 226 -22.42 -49.15 -29.52
C PRO A 226 -23.92 -49.38 -29.72
N PRO A 227 -24.79 -48.47 -29.23
CA PRO A 227 -26.16 -48.36 -29.73
C PRO A 227 -26.17 -47.93 -31.21
N PRO A 228 -27.29 -48.11 -31.94
CA PRO A 228 -27.43 -47.52 -33.28
C PRO A 228 -27.31 -45.99 -33.21
N PRO A 229 -26.82 -45.33 -34.28
CA PRO A 229 -26.69 -43.88 -34.27
C PRO A 229 -28.07 -43.22 -34.08
N PRO A 230 -28.21 -42.26 -33.14
CA PRO A 230 -29.44 -41.50 -33.02
C PRO A 230 -29.67 -40.70 -34.31
N GLY A 231 -30.89 -40.78 -34.84
CA GLY A 231 -31.34 -39.97 -35.99
C GLY A 231 -31.68 -38.52 -35.61
N ASP A 232 -31.19 -38.06 -34.46
CA ASP A 232 -31.48 -36.79 -33.83
C ASP A 232 -30.13 -36.12 -33.50
N PRO A 233 -29.86 -34.89 -33.99
CA PRO A 233 -28.60 -34.19 -33.72
C PRO A 233 -28.40 -33.85 -32.24
N SER A 234 -29.43 -33.93 -31.38
CA SER A 234 -29.33 -33.65 -29.94
C SER A 234 -28.18 -34.39 -29.24
N ALA A 235 -27.91 -35.64 -29.61
CA ALA A 235 -26.83 -36.44 -29.01
C ALA A 235 -25.43 -36.00 -29.46
N TRP A 236 -25.29 -35.48 -30.69
CA TRP A 236 -24.04 -34.89 -31.15
C TRP A 236 -23.84 -33.47 -30.59
N GLY A 237 -24.92 -32.71 -30.40
CA GLY A 237 -24.90 -31.46 -29.64
C GLY A 237 -24.46 -31.69 -28.19
N LEU A 238 -25.00 -32.72 -27.53
CA LEU A 238 -24.59 -33.11 -26.18
C LEU A 238 -23.12 -33.57 -26.13
N LEU A 239 -22.64 -34.35 -27.10
CA LEU A 239 -21.22 -34.74 -27.16
C LEU A 239 -20.28 -33.59 -27.50
N ALA A 240 -20.72 -32.61 -28.29
CA ALA A 240 -19.95 -31.39 -28.56
C ALA A 240 -19.90 -30.48 -27.33
N TRP A 241 -21.02 -30.32 -26.62
CA TRP A 241 -21.11 -29.63 -25.33
C TRP A 241 -20.19 -30.30 -24.29
N VAL A 242 -20.38 -31.61 -24.02
CA VAL A 242 -19.49 -32.38 -23.12
C VAL A 242 -18.02 -32.30 -23.53
N ARG A 243 -17.70 -32.18 -24.83
CA ARG A 243 -16.31 -31.96 -25.26
C ARG A 243 -15.81 -30.57 -24.87
N ARG A 244 -16.56 -29.50 -25.15
CA ARG A 244 -16.18 -28.13 -24.76
C ARG A 244 -16.02 -28.04 -23.25
N GLU A 245 -17.08 -28.35 -22.48
CA GLU A 245 -17.04 -28.16 -21.03
C GLU A 245 -15.98 -29.03 -20.31
N LEU A 246 -15.59 -30.20 -20.83
CA LEU A 246 -14.62 -31.09 -20.15
C LEU A 246 -13.22 -31.15 -20.77
N PHE A 247 -13.01 -30.41 -21.87
CA PHE A 247 -11.72 -30.30 -22.57
C PHE A 247 -11.54 -28.90 -23.15
N ASN A 248 -11.91 -27.86 -22.39
CA ASN A 248 -11.73 -26.47 -22.82
C ASN A 248 -10.23 -26.16 -22.98
N SER A 249 -9.94 -25.18 -23.82
CA SER A 249 -8.60 -24.63 -24.00
C SER A 249 -8.40 -23.45 -23.04
N THR A 250 -7.27 -23.38 -22.34
CA THR A 250 -6.83 -22.14 -21.70
C THR A 250 -6.68 -21.05 -22.76
N PRO A 251 -7.10 -19.79 -22.52
CA PRO A 251 -6.92 -18.69 -23.47
C PRO A 251 -5.47 -18.55 -23.94
N ASP A 252 -5.26 -18.32 -25.23
CA ASP A 252 -3.94 -18.28 -25.86
C ASP A 252 -3.52 -16.85 -26.25
N GLU A 253 -2.24 -16.54 -26.07
CA GLU A 253 -1.63 -15.35 -26.66
C GLU A 253 -1.50 -15.47 -28.19
N VAL A 254 -1.96 -14.46 -28.93
CA VAL A 254 -1.58 -14.25 -30.34
C VAL A 254 -0.14 -13.73 -30.41
N ASP A 255 0.66 -14.25 -31.34
CA ASP A 255 2.08 -13.92 -31.52
C ASP A 255 2.36 -12.40 -31.61
N ASN A 256 3.31 -11.93 -30.80
CA ASN A 256 3.72 -10.52 -30.69
C ASN A 256 4.70 -10.12 -31.83
N PRO A 257 4.83 -8.84 -32.27
CA PRO A 257 4.27 -7.62 -31.68
C PRO A 257 2.82 -7.32 -32.12
N LEU A 258 1.97 -7.01 -31.14
CA LEU A 258 0.64 -6.45 -31.35
C LEU A 258 0.74 -4.98 -31.80
N PRO A 259 -0.02 -4.55 -32.83
CA PRO A 259 0.02 -3.17 -33.32
C PRO A 259 -0.78 -2.24 -32.39
N TYR A 260 -0.09 -1.30 -31.76
CA TYR A 260 -0.70 -0.14 -31.09
C TYR A 260 -0.43 1.17 -31.86
N THR A 261 -1.20 2.21 -31.57
CA THR A 261 -1.11 3.53 -32.21
C THR A 261 -1.12 4.64 -31.17
N GLN A 262 -0.08 5.47 -31.14
CA GLN A 262 -0.07 6.71 -30.35
C GLN A 262 -0.82 7.83 -31.09
N SER A 263 -1.55 8.63 -30.32
CA SER A 263 -2.37 9.75 -30.76
C SER A 263 -2.36 10.87 -29.72
N LEU A 264 -2.91 12.03 -30.08
CA LEU A 264 -3.21 13.11 -29.14
C LEU A 264 -4.74 13.29 -29.06
N VAL A 265 -5.28 13.28 -27.85
CA VAL A 265 -6.72 13.42 -27.56
C VAL A 265 -6.89 14.54 -26.54
N ASP A 266 -7.56 15.63 -26.93
CA ASP A 266 -7.83 16.85 -26.15
C ASP A 266 -6.63 17.57 -25.47
N GLY A 267 -5.42 17.02 -25.59
CA GLY A 267 -4.16 17.54 -25.07
C GLY A 267 -3.19 16.39 -24.74
N ASP A 268 -3.76 15.27 -24.29
CA ASP A 268 -3.03 14.14 -23.71
C ASP A 268 -2.52 13.17 -24.77
N VAL A 269 -1.39 12.52 -24.46
CA VAL A 269 -0.90 11.37 -25.23
C VAL A 269 -1.77 10.16 -24.93
N VAL A 270 -2.32 9.54 -25.96
CA VAL A 270 -3.15 8.33 -25.83
C VAL A 270 -2.68 7.27 -26.81
N ILE A 271 -2.32 6.10 -26.28
CA ILE A 271 -1.94 4.91 -27.04
C ILE A 271 -3.11 3.92 -27.02
N THR A 272 -3.60 3.54 -28.19
CA THR A 272 -4.64 2.51 -28.34
C THR A 272 -4.09 1.24 -28.97
N GLY A 273 -4.57 0.09 -28.51
CA GLY A 273 -4.17 -1.22 -29.01
C GLY A 273 -5.16 -2.31 -28.59
N ASN A 274 -4.74 -3.57 -28.65
CA ASN A 274 -5.52 -4.70 -28.14
C ASN A 274 -4.58 -5.66 -27.39
N VAL A 275 -5.08 -6.33 -26.35
CA VAL A 275 -4.33 -7.27 -25.50
C VAL A 275 -4.01 -8.59 -26.24
N GLY A 276 -4.74 -8.89 -27.33
CA GLY A 276 -4.38 -9.89 -28.33
C GLY A 276 -4.43 -11.34 -27.82
N VAL A 277 -5.36 -11.63 -26.93
CA VAL A 277 -5.63 -12.99 -26.44
C VAL A 277 -6.85 -13.53 -27.16
N GLU A 278 -6.78 -14.76 -27.66
CA GLU A 278 -7.87 -15.46 -28.34
C GLU A 278 -8.23 -16.73 -27.58
N ASP A 279 -9.52 -17.05 -27.48
CA ASP A 279 -9.96 -18.37 -27.05
C ASP A 279 -10.18 -19.30 -28.26
N ARG A 280 -9.80 -20.58 -28.13
CA ARG A 280 -9.86 -21.56 -29.22
C ARG A 280 -11.23 -22.23 -29.38
N ASP A 281 -12.01 -22.32 -28.31
CA ASP A 281 -13.30 -23.01 -28.31
C ASP A 281 -14.49 -22.05 -28.48
N GLY A 282 -14.23 -20.74 -28.40
CA GLY A 282 -15.13 -19.63 -28.72
C GLY A 282 -15.83 -19.01 -27.51
N ASP A 283 -15.29 -19.20 -26.31
CA ASP A 283 -15.89 -18.76 -25.06
C ASP A 283 -15.56 -17.29 -24.71
N PRO A 284 -16.46 -16.58 -24.00
CA PRO A 284 -16.31 -15.16 -23.70
C PRO A 284 -15.18 -14.89 -22.70
N LEU A 285 -14.15 -14.17 -23.16
CA LEU A 285 -13.05 -13.69 -22.32
C LEU A 285 -13.47 -12.49 -21.47
N THR A 286 -12.85 -12.40 -20.29
CA THR A 286 -12.88 -11.22 -19.42
C THR A 286 -11.46 -10.72 -19.18
N TYR A 287 -11.29 -9.40 -19.05
CA TYR A 287 -9.99 -8.72 -18.97
C TYR A 287 -9.93 -7.85 -17.71
N GLU A 288 -8.89 -8.01 -16.91
CA GLU A 288 -8.67 -7.25 -15.67
C GLU A 288 -7.26 -6.64 -15.65
N VAL A 289 -7.15 -5.32 -15.48
CA VAL A 289 -5.87 -4.62 -15.32
C VAL A 289 -5.38 -4.81 -13.89
N ILE A 290 -4.20 -5.41 -13.73
CA ILE A 290 -3.63 -5.71 -12.42
C ILE A 290 -2.88 -4.47 -11.90
N GLY A 291 -3.57 -3.69 -11.07
CA GLY A 291 -3.04 -2.49 -10.43
C GLY A 291 -2.95 -1.30 -11.37
N ARG A 292 -1.74 -0.78 -11.59
CA ARG A 292 -1.44 0.34 -12.49
C ARG A 292 -0.19 0.06 -13.33
N PRO A 293 -0.05 0.68 -14.52
CA PRO A 293 1.21 0.69 -15.27
C PRO A 293 2.41 1.06 -14.40
N ARG A 294 3.55 0.42 -14.66
CA ARG A 294 4.78 0.44 -13.85
C ARG A 294 5.26 1.85 -13.50
N PHE A 295 5.20 2.78 -14.45
CA PHE A 295 5.62 4.18 -14.26
C PHE A 295 4.46 5.12 -13.89
N GLY A 296 3.32 4.60 -13.45
CA GLY A 296 2.19 5.41 -13.01
C GLY A 296 1.47 6.14 -14.14
N GLY A 297 1.47 5.57 -15.36
CA GLY A 297 0.43 5.86 -16.35
C GLY A 297 -0.94 5.32 -15.93
N GLU A 298 -1.90 5.40 -16.84
CA GLU A 298 -3.29 4.97 -16.67
C GLU A 298 -3.67 4.04 -17.84
N VAL A 299 -4.45 2.99 -17.58
CA VAL A 299 -4.93 2.10 -18.65
C VAL A 299 -6.32 1.55 -18.36
N THR A 300 -7.16 1.54 -19.39
CA THR A 300 -8.46 0.84 -19.40
C THR A 300 -8.46 -0.22 -20.51
N VAL A 301 -9.15 -1.34 -20.27
CA VAL A 301 -9.33 -2.42 -21.25
C VAL A 301 -10.83 -2.68 -21.40
N ASP A 302 -11.32 -2.83 -22.63
CA ASP A 302 -12.72 -3.14 -22.92
C ASP A 302 -13.00 -4.65 -23.04
N ALA A 303 -14.28 -5.01 -23.23
CA ALA A 303 -14.72 -6.40 -23.32
C ALA A 303 -14.25 -7.12 -24.61
N ASP A 304 -13.82 -6.38 -25.64
CA ASP A 304 -13.21 -6.93 -26.86
C ASP A 304 -11.66 -7.00 -26.73
N GLY A 305 -11.12 -6.71 -25.54
CA GLY A 305 -9.69 -6.70 -25.24
C GLY A 305 -8.94 -5.49 -25.78
N ASN A 306 -9.62 -4.45 -26.29
CA ASN A 306 -8.94 -3.22 -26.72
C ASN A 306 -8.49 -2.43 -25.50
N PHE A 307 -7.26 -1.92 -25.52
CA PHE A 307 -6.75 -1.07 -24.45
C PHE A 307 -6.61 0.39 -24.89
N VAL A 308 -6.83 1.29 -23.94
CA VAL A 308 -6.51 2.72 -24.03
C VAL A 308 -5.58 3.05 -22.88
N TYR A 309 -4.33 3.39 -23.21
CA TYR A 309 -3.27 3.77 -22.26
C TYR A 309 -2.92 5.25 -22.39
N ARG A 310 -2.78 5.93 -21.26
CA ARG A 310 -2.30 7.30 -21.13
C ARG A 310 -1.01 7.28 -20.28
N PRO A 311 0.18 7.60 -20.84
CA PRO A 311 1.38 7.79 -20.03
C PRO A 311 1.21 9.02 -19.15
N MET A 312 1.87 9.03 -18.00
CA MET A 312 1.96 10.24 -17.18
C MET A 312 2.67 11.37 -17.94
N ASN A 313 2.31 12.61 -17.66
CA ASN A 313 2.85 13.82 -18.30
C ASN A 313 4.39 13.82 -18.44
N ALA A 314 5.11 13.38 -17.40
CA ALA A 314 6.56 13.28 -17.41
C ALA A 314 7.10 12.33 -18.51
N MET A 315 6.45 11.17 -18.72
CA MET A 315 6.82 10.23 -19.78
C MET A 315 6.32 10.71 -21.15
N ALA A 316 5.15 11.35 -21.22
CA ALA A 316 4.68 12.01 -22.46
C ALA A 316 5.68 13.07 -22.97
N ALA A 317 6.33 13.79 -22.07
CA ALA A 317 7.29 14.84 -22.40
C ALA A 317 8.67 14.34 -22.87
N VAL A 318 9.17 13.19 -22.39
CA VAL A 318 10.52 12.68 -22.72
C VAL A 318 10.54 11.37 -23.51
N GLY A 319 9.40 10.70 -23.65
CA GLY A 319 9.28 9.37 -24.23
C GLY A 319 9.82 8.28 -23.30
N GLY A 320 9.70 7.03 -23.73
CA GLY A 320 10.19 5.87 -22.96
C GLY A 320 9.40 4.60 -23.24
N THR A 321 9.39 3.70 -22.25
CA THR A 321 8.56 2.50 -22.25
C THR A 321 7.89 2.32 -20.90
N ASP A 322 6.61 1.95 -20.91
CA ASP A 322 5.86 1.56 -19.72
C ASP A 322 5.26 0.16 -19.89
N GLU A 323 4.90 -0.47 -18.79
CA GLU A 323 4.47 -1.87 -18.73
C GLU A 323 3.25 -2.02 -17.83
N PHE A 324 2.21 -2.69 -18.33
CA PHE A 324 1.04 -3.06 -17.53
C PHE A 324 0.67 -4.52 -17.75
N THR A 325 0.13 -5.18 -16.72
CA THR A 325 -0.28 -6.58 -16.79
C THR A 325 -1.79 -6.70 -16.78
N VAL A 326 -2.32 -7.50 -17.71
CA VAL A 326 -3.74 -7.82 -17.81
C VAL A 326 -3.91 -9.31 -17.50
N ALA A 327 -4.75 -9.64 -16.52
CA ALA A 327 -5.25 -11.01 -16.37
C ALA A 327 -6.42 -11.22 -17.35
N VAL A 328 -6.44 -12.37 -18.02
CA VAL A 328 -7.47 -12.72 -19.01
C VAL A 328 -8.01 -14.10 -18.67
N THR A 329 -9.34 -14.26 -18.52
CA THR A 329 -9.95 -15.51 -18.05
C THR A 329 -11.27 -15.88 -18.75
N ASP A 330 -11.48 -17.18 -18.96
CA ASP A 330 -12.66 -17.82 -19.58
C ASP A 330 -13.75 -18.24 -18.55
N ASP A 331 -13.48 -18.13 -17.25
CA ASP A 331 -14.32 -18.68 -16.16
C ASP A 331 -15.79 -18.19 -16.20
N ALA A 332 -16.02 -17.00 -16.76
CA ALA A 332 -17.35 -16.44 -17.02
C ALA A 332 -18.24 -17.30 -17.95
N ALA A 333 -17.66 -18.24 -18.70
CA ALA A 333 -18.35 -19.07 -19.67
C ALA A 333 -19.10 -20.28 -19.08
N GLY A 334 -18.76 -20.72 -17.85
CA GLY A 334 -19.51 -21.75 -17.12
C GLY A 334 -18.67 -22.86 -16.49
N LEU A 335 -19.24 -24.07 -16.39
CA LEU A 335 -18.59 -25.22 -15.74
C LEU A 335 -17.58 -25.87 -16.68
N HIS A 336 -16.40 -25.27 -16.79
CA HIS A 336 -15.34 -25.75 -17.68
C HIS A 336 -14.23 -26.48 -16.94
N VAL A 337 -13.55 -27.41 -17.62
CA VAL A 337 -12.45 -28.19 -17.06
C VAL A 337 -11.30 -28.29 -18.05
N HIS A 338 -10.19 -27.63 -17.71
CA HIS A 338 -8.96 -27.59 -18.50
C HIS A 338 -8.18 -28.91 -18.40
N GLY A 339 -8.70 -29.93 -19.09
CA GLY A 339 -8.12 -31.28 -19.18
C GLY A 339 -8.03 -32.03 -17.84
N LEU A 340 -7.10 -32.98 -17.75
CA LEU A 340 -6.97 -33.86 -16.58
C LEU A 340 -6.48 -33.15 -15.30
N LEU A 341 -5.81 -32.00 -15.42
CA LEU A 341 -5.38 -31.20 -14.26
C LEU A 341 -6.43 -30.16 -13.85
N GLY A 342 -7.30 -29.70 -14.75
CA GLY A 342 -8.45 -28.85 -14.42
C GLY A 342 -9.32 -29.44 -13.31
N TRP A 343 -9.48 -30.78 -13.25
CA TRP A 343 -10.21 -31.47 -12.18
C TRP A 343 -9.68 -31.19 -10.75
N LEU A 344 -8.45 -30.71 -10.60
CA LEU A 344 -7.90 -30.30 -9.31
C LEU A 344 -8.64 -29.09 -8.72
N GLN A 345 -9.27 -28.23 -9.53
CA GLN A 345 -10.02 -27.06 -9.05
C GLN A 345 -11.13 -27.41 -8.05
N PHE A 346 -11.73 -28.59 -8.18
CA PHE A 346 -12.78 -29.08 -7.29
C PHE A 346 -12.24 -29.60 -5.94
N VAL A 347 -10.92 -29.48 -5.69
CA VAL A 347 -10.27 -29.75 -4.41
C VAL A 347 -9.87 -28.41 -3.76
N PRO A 348 -10.57 -27.95 -2.72
CA PRO A 348 -10.27 -26.67 -2.08
C PRO A 348 -8.80 -26.56 -1.64
N ILE A 349 -8.20 -25.39 -1.86
CA ILE A 349 -6.80 -25.00 -1.56
C ILE A 349 -5.76 -25.79 -2.37
N LEU A 350 -5.79 -27.13 -2.35
CA LEU A 350 -4.86 -27.98 -3.11
C LEU A 350 -5.01 -27.83 -4.63
N GLY A 351 -6.21 -27.49 -5.11
CA GLY A 351 -6.48 -27.20 -6.51
C GLY A 351 -5.64 -26.04 -7.00
N SER A 352 -5.83 -24.87 -6.41
CA SER A 352 -5.09 -23.65 -6.74
C SER A 352 -3.58 -23.76 -6.50
N PHE A 353 -3.14 -24.57 -5.52
CA PHE A 353 -1.71 -24.81 -5.29
C PHE A 353 -1.05 -25.70 -6.37
N LEU A 354 -1.77 -26.66 -6.94
CA LEU A 354 -1.25 -27.61 -7.92
C LEU A 354 -1.55 -27.23 -9.38
N ASN A 355 -2.58 -26.40 -9.59
CA ASN A 355 -3.02 -25.86 -10.87
C ASN A 355 -3.63 -24.45 -10.64
N PRO A 356 -2.79 -23.41 -10.46
CA PRO A 356 -3.25 -22.04 -10.22
C PRO A 356 -4.22 -21.57 -11.30
N GLY A 357 -5.33 -20.94 -10.88
CA GLY A 357 -6.40 -20.51 -11.79
C GLY A 357 -7.16 -21.63 -12.49
N GLY A 358 -6.94 -22.91 -12.14
CA GLY A 358 -7.62 -24.06 -12.75
C GLY A 358 -7.30 -24.33 -14.22
N GLY A 359 -6.55 -23.44 -14.88
CA GLY A 359 -6.37 -23.37 -16.34
C GLY A 359 -7.27 -22.34 -17.04
N HIS A 360 -8.10 -21.61 -16.30
CA HIS A 360 -9.10 -20.67 -16.84
C HIS A 360 -8.52 -19.37 -17.40
N GLY A 361 -7.32 -18.98 -16.98
CA GLY A 361 -6.75 -17.71 -17.38
C GLY A 361 -5.24 -17.68 -17.47
N ILE A 362 -4.77 -16.62 -18.14
CA ILE A 362 -3.38 -16.24 -18.31
C ILE A 362 -3.15 -14.80 -17.85
N THR A 363 -1.91 -14.43 -17.60
CA THR A 363 -1.50 -13.04 -17.39
C THR A 363 -0.61 -12.58 -18.53
N ARG A 364 -1.00 -11.50 -19.22
CA ARG A 364 -0.19 -10.91 -20.28
C ARG A 364 0.31 -9.53 -19.88
N THR A 365 1.62 -9.34 -19.90
CA THR A 365 2.24 -8.02 -19.76
C THR A 365 2.36 -7.37 -21.13
N ILE A 366 1.87 -6.14 -21.25
CA ILE A 366 1.94 -5.30 -22.45
C ILE A 366 2.98 -4.21 -22.19
N THR A 367 4.06 -4.21 -22.98
CA THR A 367 5.05 -3.13 -23.01
C THR A 367 4.68 -2.15 -24.12
N VAL A 368 4.47 -0.88 -23.78
CA VAL A 368 4.17 0.21 -24.74
C VAL A 368 5.35 1.16 -24.85
N THR A 369 5.72 1.55 -26.08
CA THR A 369 6.69 2.62 -26.34
C THR A 369 5.96 3.94 -26.51
N VAL A 370 6.40 4.97 -25.79
CA VAL A 370 5.90 6.34 -25.86
C VAL A 370 6.90 7.19 -26.64
N GLU A 371 6.47 7.74 -27.78
CA GLU A 371 7.20 8.77 -28.51
C GLU A 371 6.99 10.14 -27.82
N PRO A 372 8.04 10.95 -27.62
CA PRO A 372 7.94 12.22 -26.91
C PRO A 372 7.09 13.27 -27.65
N VAL A 373 6.37 14.10 -26.88
CA VAL A 373 5.60 15.24 -27.37
C VAL A 373 6.12 16.54 -26.77
N ASP A 374 6.50 17.49 -27.64
CA ASP A 374 6.92 18.83 -27.24
C ASP A 374 5.75 19.61 -26.60
N GLY A 375 5.99 20.21 -25.43
CA GLY A 375 5.10 21.21 -24.83
C GLY A 375 4.04 20.68 -23.84
N ILE A 376 4.18 19.44 -23.36
CA ILE A 376 3.44 18.94 -22.19
C ILE A 376 3.74 19.84 -20.97
N ASP A 377 2.71 20.14 -20.16
CA ASP A 377 2.88 20.92 -18.93
C ASP A 377 3.40 20.03 -17.79
N LEU A 378 4.49 20.47 -17.19
CA LEU A 378 5.23 19.79 -16.12
C LEU A 378 5.29 20.64 -14.83
N SER A 379 4.54 21.74 -14.78
CA SER A 379 4.42 22.59 -13.59
C SER A 379 3.48 22.00 -12.54
N LEU A 380 3.58 22.54 -11.33
CA LEU A 380 2.66 22.35 -10.21
C LEU A 380 2.12 23.74 -9.77
N PRO A 381 0.99 23.81 -9.05
CA PRO A 381 0.40 25.10 -8.62
C PRO A 381 1.35 25.93 -7.76
N ASP A 382 1.33 27.27 -7.90
CA ASP A 382 2.20 28.20 -7.16
C ASP A 382 2.15 28.04 -5.62
N GLY A 383 1.05 27.51 -5.08
CA GLY A 383 0.84 27.26 -3.66
C GLY A 383 1.25 25.86 -3.18
N PHE A 384 1.81 25.00 -4.05
CA PHE A 384 2.14 23.62 -3.71
C PHE A 384 3.24 23.53 -2.63
N LYS A 385 3.03 22.65 -1.65
CA LYS A 385 3.89 22.53 -0.48
C LYS A 385 4.99 21.48 -0.71
N TRP A 386 6.23 21.92 -0.82
CA TRP A 386 7.41 21.07 -0.96
C TRP A 386 8.15 20.98 0.37
N GLY A 387 8.45 19.77 0.83
CA GLY A 387 9.09 19.60 2.12
C GLY A 387 9.90 18.34 2.32
N VAL A 388 10.30 18.16 3.58
CA VAL A 388 10.99 17.01 4.14
C VAL A 388 10.35 16.63 5.47
N ALA A 389 10.60 15.41 5.94
CA ALA A 389 10.12 14.93 7.22
C ALA A 389 11.24 14.30 8.07
N HIS A 390 11.04 14.32 9.39
CA HIS A 390 11.58 13.34 10.35
C HIS A 390 10.60 13.20 11.53
N SER A 391 10.79 12.21 12.40
CA SER A 391 10.09 12.11 13.69
C SER A 391 10.97 12.67 14.82
N GLY A 392 10.44 12.80 16.05
CA GLY A 392 11.23 13.24 17.20
C GLY A 392 12.23 12.16 17.60
N PHE A 393 11.74 11.03 18.14
CA PHE A 393 12.55 9.94 18.69
C PHE A 393 13.65 9.41 17.75
N GLN A 394 13.40 9.36 16.44
CA GLN A 394 14.39 8.83 15.49
C GLN A 394 15.55 9.80 15.22
N ALA A 395 15.31 11.11 15.28
CA ALA A 395 16.24 12.13 14.79
C ALA A 395 16.73 13.14 15.84
N GLU A 396 15.95 13.43 16.89
CA GLU A 396 16.35 14.36 17.95
C GLU A 396 17.54 13.86 18.78
N GLY A 397 17.61 12.55 19.00
CA GLY A 397 18.68 11.92 19.78
C GLY A 397 20.02 12.02 19.07
N GLY A 398 21.10 12.20 19.84
CA GLY A 398 22.46 12.29 19.35
C GLY A 398 23.40 12.95 20.37
N PRO A 399 24.72 13.01 20.09
CA PRO A 399 25.69 13.78 20.85
C PRO A 399 25.19 15.19 21.23
N GLY A 400 25.36 15.57 22.50
CA GLY A 400 24.94 16.88 23.03
C GLY A 400 23.44 17.04 23.29
N SER A 401 22.59 16.18 22.73
CA SER A 401 21.12 16.27 22.87
C SER A 401 20.64 15.65 24.20
N PRO A 402 19.63 16.22 24.88
CA PRO A 402 19.06 15.62 26.08
C PRO A 402 18.22 14.40 25.71
N ALA A 403 18.61 13.24 26.24
CA ALA A 403 17.92 11.97 26.00
C ALA A 403 16.56 11.93 26.71
N ASP A 404 15.48 11.73 25.95
CA ASP A 404 14.16 11.44 26.51
C ASP A 404 14.12 10.02 27.08
N THR A 405 14.49 9.90 28.35
CA THR A 405 14.39 8.64 29.11
C THR A 405 12.96 8.29 29.54
N GLY A 406 11.99 9.16 29.23
CA GLY A 406 10.59 9.08 29.61
C GLY A 406 9.69 8.36 28.61
N SER A 407 10.18 8.01 27.41
CA SER A 407 9.39 7.28 26.40
C SER A 407 9.45 5.76 26.56
N ASP A 408 8.36 5.10 26.14
CA ASP A 408 8.24 3.65 26.06
C ASP A 408 9.28 3.03 25.12
N TRP A 409 9.51 3.65 23.96
CA TRP A 409 10.54 3.29 22.99
C TRP A 409 11.96 3.43 23.54
N TYR A 410 12.27 4.48 24.31
CA TYR A 410 13.57 4.60 24.97
C TYR A 410 13.83 3.40 25.88
N ARG A 411 12.84 3.03 26.72
CA ARG A 411 12.93 1.83 27.56
C ARG A 411 13.05 0.55 26.73
N TRP A 412 12.34 0.47 25.60
CA TRP A 412 12.30 -0.69 24.74
C TRP A 412 13.66 -1.01 24.11
N VAL A 413 14.33 -0.01 23.53
CA VAL A 413 15.65 -0.18 22.91
C VAL A 413 16.75 -0.40 23.96
N HIS A 414 16.56 0.10 25.18
CA HIS A 414 17.47 -0.10 26.30
C HIS A 414 17.28 -1.41 27.07
N ASP A 415 16.15 -2.11 26.91
CA ASP A 415 15.87 -3.33 27.66
C ASP A 415 16.94 -4.42 27.41
N PRO A 416 17.60 -4.94 28.46
CA PRO A 416 18.65 -5.94 28.31
C PRO A 416 18.20 -7.26 27.65
N LEU A 417 16.91 -7.62 27.71
CA LEU A 417 16.40 -8.83 27.07
C LEU A 417 16.12 -8.60 25.59
N ASN A 418 15.52 -7.48 25.19
CA ASN A 418 15.36 -7.08 23.78
C ASN A 418 16.70 -7.04 23.05
N ARG A 419 17.71 -6.40 23.66
CA ARG A 419 19.08 -6.35 23.12
C ARG A 419 19.75 -7.72 23.06
N LEU A 420 19.57 -8.57 24.07
CA LEU A 420 20.10 -9.95 24.10
C LEU A 420 19.45 -10.87 23.05
N LEU A 421 18.18 -10.63 22.73
CA LEU A 421 17.42 -11.37 21.72
C LEU A 421 17.62 -10.81 20.29
N GLY A 422 18.29 -9.67 20.13
CA GLY A 422 18.47 -9.01 18.83
C GLY A 422 17.21 -8.40 18.24
N LEU A 423 16.21 -8.05 19.08
CA LEU A 423 14.95 -7.42 18.64
C LEU A 423 15.11 -5.93 18.32
N VAL A 424 16.21 -5.32 18.77
CA VAL A 424 16.55 -3.90 18.61
C VAL A 424 18.05 -3.76 18.32
N LYS A 425 18.43 -2.92 17.35
CA LYS A 425 19.82 -2.78 16.88
C LYS A 425 20.49 -1.44 17.21
N GLY A 426 19.73 -0.38 17.47
CA GLY A 426 20.23 0.96 17.80
C GLY A 426 19.70 1.53 19.12
N VAL A 427 20.17 2.73 19.47
CA VAL A 427 19.67 3.57 20.59
C VAL A 427 19.71 5.05 20.14
N PRO A 428 18.79 5.93 20.59
CA PRO A 428 18.67 7.29 20.07
C PRO A 428 19.86 8.20 20.39
N GLU A 429 20.64 7.93 21.44
CA GLU A 429 21.80 8.76 21.82
C GLU A 429 22.94 8.74 20.77
N ASN A 430 22.90 7.79 19.84
CA ASN A 430 23.81 7.69 18.70
C ASN A 430 23.24 8.30 17.40
N GLY A 431 22.13 9.05 17.48
CA GLY A 431 21.42 9.61 16.33
C GLY A 431 22.00 10.93 15.79
N PRO A 432 21.30 11.57 14.84
CA PRO A 432 21.78 12.77 14.15
C PRO A 432 21.62 14.07 14.96
N GLY A 433 21.02 14.05 16.15
CA GLY A 433 20.98 15.19 17.07
C GLY A 433 20.18 16.40 16.57
N ALA A 434 19.07 16.19 15.86
CA ALA A 434 18.21 17.27 15.36
C ALA A 434 17.76 18.25 16.47
N TYR A 435 17.69 17.81 17.72
CA TYR A 435 17.42 18.65 18.90
C TYR A 435 18.43 19.81 19.04
N VAL A 436 19.70 19.60 18.70
CA VAL A 436 20.74 20.65 18.76
C VAL A 436 21.03 21.29 17.39
N SER A 437 20.65 20.64 16.29
CA SER A 437 20.94 21.09 14.92
C SER A 437 19.77 21.80 14.20
N TYR A 438 18.59 21.91 14.80
CA TYR A 438 17.35 22.36 14.13
C TYR A 438 17.45 23.68 13.35
N GLU A 439 18.23 24.67 13.80
CA GLU A 439 18.41 25.94 13.06
C GLU A 439 19.20 25.72 11.75
N ASP A 440 20.28 24.95 11.81
CA ASP A 440 21.06 24.58 10.63
C ASP A 440 20.31 23.60 9.71
N ASP A 441 19.52 22.69 10.27
CA ASP A 441 18.68 21.77 9.50
C ASP A 441 17.54 22.51 8.77
N ALA A 442 16.89 23.48 9.42
CA ALA A 442 15.93 24.39 8.81
C ALA A 442 16.59 25.24 7.71
N ARG A 443 17.79 25.78 7.97
CA ARG A 443 18.56 26.55 7.00
C ARG A 443 18.93 25.71 5.77
N LEU A 444 19.46 24.50 5.95
CA LEU A 444 19.82 23.57 4.86
C LEU A 444 18.59 23.16 4.05
N ALA A 445 17.48 22.81 4.71
CA ALA A 445 16.22 22.50 4.04
C ALA A 445 15.79 23.66 3.12
N ARG A 446 15.82 24.91 3.62
CA ARG A 446 15.48 26.06 2.79
C ARG A 446 16.49 26.35 1.68
N GLU A 447 17.77 26.49 2.02
CA GLU A 447 18.81 27.01 1.13
C GLU A 447 19.31 25.98 0.12
N GLU A 448 19.43 24.71 0.53
CA GLU A 448 19.97 23.62 -0.29
C GLU A 448 18.87 22.80 -0.95
N LEU A 449 17.80 22.42 -0.24
CA LEU A 449 16.70 21.64 -0.85
C LEU A 449 15.63 22.51 -1.54
N GLY A 450 15.55 23.80 -1.21
CA GLY A 450 14.56 24.72 -1.78
C GLY A 450 13.14 24.54 -1.26
N VAL A 451 12.95 23.78 -0.16
CA VAL A 451 11.63 23.46 0.38
C VAL A 451 10.93 24.67 1.04
N ASN A 452 9.61 24.57 1.22
CA ASN A 452 8.74 25.59 1.80
C ASN A 452 7.88 25.09 3.00
N THR A 453 7.98 23.80 3.34
CA THR A 453 7.37 23.19 4.54
C THR A 453 8.31 22.15 5.16
N PHE A 454 8.12 21.86 6.44
CA PHE A 454 8.90 20.85 7.17
C PHE A 454 7.97 20.11 8.13
N ARG A 455 7.91 18.77 8.03
CA ARG A 455 7.11 17.93 8.92
C ARG A 455 7.98 17.36 10.05
N MET A 456 7.56 17.52 11.30
CA MET A 456 8.22 16.93 12.46
C MET A 456 7.25 16.48 13.55
N GLY A 457 7.72 15.66 14.49
CA GLY A 457 6.97 15.27 15.69
C GLY A 457 7.22 16.20 16.89
N ILE A 458 6.38 16.08 17.93
CA ILE A 458 6.67 16.54 19.29
C ILE A 458 6.60 15.33 20.22
N GLU A 459 7.66 15.05 20.97
CA GLU A 459 7.70 13.90 21.88
C GLU A 459 6.85 14.15 23.14
N TRP A 460 5.76 13.41 23.29
CA TRP A 460 4.81 13.55 24.40
C TRP A 460 5.49 13.39 25.76
N SER A 461 6.46 12.47 25.88
CA SER A 461 7.24 12.23 27.10
C SER A 461 8.19 13.38 27.48
N ARG A 462 8.61 14.23 26.54
CA ARG A 462 9.35 15.46 26.86
C ARG A 462 8.44 16.51 27.48
N ILE A 463 7.26 16.73 26.89
CA ILE A 463 6.29 17.73 27.36
C ILE A 463 5.69 17.30 28.70
N PHE A 464 5.28 16.04 28.83
CA PHE A 464 4.66 15.45 30.02
C PHE A 464 5.42 14.20 30.51
N PRO A 465 6.57 14.36 31.18
CA PRO A 465 7.36 13.24 31.71
C PRO A 465 6.68 12.54 32.91
N ASP A 466 5.81 13.26 33.61
CA ASP A 466 4.96 12.76 34.71
C ASP A 466 3.47 12.80 34.30
N SER A 467 2.62 12.03 35.00
CA SER A 467 1.24 11.79 34.58
C SER A 467 0.30 12.99 34.77
N THR A 468 -0.42 13.33 33.69
CA THR A 468 -1.45 14.37 33.63
C THR A 468 -2.80 13.98 34.24
N ALA A 469 -2.97 12.75 34.72
CA ALA A 469 -4.21 12.22 35.32
C ALA A 469 -4.65 12.90 36.64
N SER A 470 -3.96 13.96 37.08
CA SER A 470 -4.43 14.85 38.15
C SER A 470 -5.27 16.03 37.65
N VAL A 471 -5.31 16.24 36.33
CA VAL A 471 -6.27 17.10 35.62
C VAL A 471 -7.38 16.20 35.11
N ASP A 472 -8.56 16.29 35.70
CA ASP A 472 -9.78 15.61 35.23
C ASP A 472 -10.51 16.58 34.29
N ILE A 473 -10.93 16.11 33.11
CA ILE A 473 -11.69 16.90 32.13
C ILE A 473 -13.16 16.41 32.01
N SER A 474 -13.51 15.38 32.77
CA SER A 474 -14.84 14.76 32.75
C SER A 474 -15.86 15.46 33.65
N ASP A 475 -15.41 16.30 34.60
CA ASP A 475 -16.28 17.04 35.52
C ASP A 475 -16.76 18.40 34.95
N GLU A 476 -15.95 19.06 34.10
CA GLU A 476 -16.37 20.27 33.36
C GLU A 476 -17.19 19.97 32.08
N GLY A 477 -17.42 18.69 31.76
CA GLY A 477 -18.35 18.26 30.71
C GLY A 477 -17.79 17.29 29.66
N GLY A 478 -16.52 16.88 29.78
CA GLY A 478 -15.86 16.00 28.81
C GLY A 478 -15.19 16.76 27.65
N THR A 479 -14.68 17.96 27.91
CA THR A 479 -13.91 18.79 26.96
C THR A 479 -12.89 19.62 27.71
N VAL A 480 -11.63 19.63 27.27
CA VAL A 480 -10.54 20.43 27.90
C VAL A 480 -10.90 21.92 28.02
N SER A 481 -10.75 22.49 29.23
CA SER A 481 -11.02 23.88 29.57
C SER A 481 -9.73 24.73 29.75
N LEU A 482 -9.86 26.06 29.82
CA LEU A 482 -8.73 26.96 30.08
C LEU A 482 -8.12 26.74 31.48
N ALA A 483 -8.92 26.25 32.45
CA ALA A 483 -8.40 25.89 33.77
C ALA A 483 -7.53 24.62 33.69
N ASP A 484 -7.96 23.65 32.89
CA ASP A 484 -7.22 22.40 32.64
C ASP A 484 -5.90 22.70 31.95
N LEU A 485 -5.91 23.53 30.90
CA LEU A 485 -4.71 23.97 30.21
C LEU A 485 -3.71 24.68 31.14
N GLN A 486 -4.19 25.49 32.09
CA GLN A 486 -3.34 26.13 33.11
C GLN A 486 -2.82 25.15 34.17
N ALA A 487 -3.56 24.06 34.45
CA ALA A 487 -3.10 23.00 35.33
C ALA A 487 -2.08 22.08 34.63
N LEU A 488 -2.30 21.75 33.36
CA LEU A 488 -1.36 21.06 32.47
C LEU A 488 -0.07 21.88 32.33
N ASP A 489 -0.15 23.20 32.16
CA ASP A 489 1.03 24.09 32.11
C ASP A 489 1.89 24.06 33.37
N ALA A 490 1.31 23.71 34.52
CA ALA A 490 2.02 23.54 35.78
C ALA A 490 2.59 22.12 35.98
N LEU A 491 2.26 21.17 35.10
CA LEU A 491 2.82 19.81 35.03
C LEU A 491 3.83 19.65 33.87
N ALA A 492 3.73 20.49 32.83
CA ALA A 492 4.57 20.43 31.65
C ALA A 492 6.04 20.79 31.95
N ASN A 493 6.96 20.18 31.18
CA ASN A 493 8.37 20.56 31.22
C ASN A 493 8.59 21.87 30.46
N ALA A 494 8.69 22.97 31.21
CA ALA A 494 8.81 24.32 30.64
C ALA A 494 10.05 24.52 29.75
N ASP A 495 11.15 23.80 29.98
CA ASP A 495 12.36 23.90 29.15
C ASP A 495 12.15 23.23 27.77
N GLU A 496 11.44 22.10 27.73
CA GLU A 496 11.08 21.38 26.48
C GLU A 496 9.98 22.14 25.72
N VAL A 497 9.02 22.74 26.42
CA VAL A 497 7.98 23.62 25.82
C VAL A 497 8.61 24.87 25.20
N ALA A 498 9.66 25.43 25.81
CA ALA A 498 10.44 26.51 25.21
C ALA A 498 11.23 26.02 23.98
N HIS A 499 11.87 24.84 24.06
CA HIS A 499 12.64 24.26 22.95
C HIS A 499 11.80 24.11 21.68
N TYR A 500 10.65 23.43 21.72
CA TYR A 500 9.82 23.26 20.51
C TYR A 500 9.30 24.59 19.96
N ARG A 501 9.01 25.59 20.81
CA ARG A 501 8.66 26.96 20.38
C ARG A 501 9.81 27.62 19.61
N ASP A 502 11.06 27.46 20.07
CA ASP A 502 12.25 27.95 19.38
C ASP A 502 12.51 27.20 18.07
N VAL A 503 12.25 25.88 18.00
CA VAL A 503 12.31 25.09 16.75
C VAL A 503 11.32 25.62 15.72
N PHE A 504 10.04 25.82 16.09
CA PHE A 504 9.04 26.39 15.18
C PHE A 504 9.37 27.84 14.81
N ALA A 505 10.06 28.59 15.68
CA ALA A 505 10.52 29.94 15.36
C ALA A 505 11.65 29.91 14.31
N ALA A 506 12.60 28.98 14.41
CA ALA A 506 13.65 28.78 13.41
C ALA A 506 13.10 28.33 12.05
N LEU A 507 12.16 27.37 12.02
CA LEU A 507 11.48 26.96 10.79
C LEU A 507 10.77 28.16 10.13
N ARG A 508 9.95 28.91 10.87
CA ARG A 508 9.25 30.11 10.36
C ARG A 508 10.25 31.19 9.92
N PHE A 509 11.36 31.40 10.62
CA PHE A 509 12.42 32.35 10.27
C PHE A 509 13.09 32.01 8.92
N HIS A 510 13.35 30.73 8.66
CA HIS A 510 13.84 30.26 7.35
C HIS A 510 12.73 30.19 6.27
N GLY A 511 11.49 30.58 6.59
CA GLY A 511 10.38 30.56 5.64
C GLY A 511 9.89 29.15 5.31
N LEU A 512 9.98 28.25 6.29
CA LEU A 512 9.38 26.92 6.26
C LEU A 512 8.08 26.94 7.08
N ASP A 513 7.02 26.40 6.48
CA ASP A 513 5.71 26.21 7.11
C ASP A 513 5.72 24.89 7.91
N PRO A 514 5.60 24.90 9.25
CA PRO A 514 5.63 23.67 10.04
C PRO A 514 4.38 22.80 9.78
N MET A 515 4.59 21.49 9.75
CA MET A 515 3.54 20.49 9.94
C MET A 515 3.88 19.64 11.17
N VAL A 516 3.07 19.73 12.22
CA VAL A 516 3.32 19.02 13.48
C VAL A 516 2.57 17.71 13.50
N THR A 517 3.30 16.62 13.75
CA THR A 517 2.77 15.31 14.05
C THR A 517 2.67 15.16 15.58
N VAL A 518 1.45 15.11 16.11
CA VAL A 518 1.19 15.12 17.56
C VAL A 518 1.65 13.82 18.22
N ASN A 519 1.45 12.65 17.58
CA ASN A 519 2.06 11.40 18.00
C ASN A 519 2.75 10.67 16.84
N HIS A 520 4.01 10.28 17.05
CA HIS A 520 4.78 9.44 16.12
C HIS A 520 5.25 8.18 16.86
N PHE A 521 4.30 7.29 17.16
CA PHE A 521 4.40 6.03 17.92
C PHE A 521 4.83 6.12 19.39
N THR A 522 5.67 7.07 19.78
CA THR A 522 6.18 7.14 21.16
C THR A 522 5.11 7.53 22.17
N LEU A 523 5.10 6.84 23.31
CA LEU A 523 4.20 7.13 24.42
C LEU A 523 4.99 7.40 25.70
N PRO A 524 4.52 8.30 26.59
CA PRO A 524 5.10 8.44 27.91
C PRO A 524 5.02 7.13 28.69
N VAL A 525 6.07 6.82 29.45
CA VAL A 525 6.19 5.60 30.26
C VAL A 525 5.03 5.38 31.24
N TRP A 526 4.39 6.46 31.69
CA TRP A 526 3.23 6.40 32.57
C TRP A 526 1.92 6.08 31.82
N VAL A 527 1.88 6.27 30.50
CA VAL A 527 0.85 5.76 29.57
C VAL A 527 1.16 4.32 29.14
N HIS A 528 2.43 4.01 28.86
CA HIS A 528 2.88 2.70 28.40
C HIS A 528 4.22 2.25 29.02
N ASP A 529 4.22 1.20 29.82
CA ASP A 529 5.47 0.59 30.33
C ASP A 529 5.70 -0.78 29.67
N PRO A 530 6.28 -0.84 28.45
CA PRO A 530 6.21 -2.02 27.59
C PRO A 530 6.92 -3.25 28.19
N VAL A 531 7.93 -3.03 29.04
CA VAL A 531 8.66 -4.12 29.72
C VAL A 531 7.79 -4.80 30.78
N LEU A 532 6.88 -4.06 31.45
CA LEU A 532 5.88 -4.62 32.35
C LEU A 532 4.62 -5.07 31.60
N ALA A 533 4.21 -4.33 30.58
CA ALA A 533 3.00 -4.59 29.82
C ALA A 533 3.09 -5.91 29.05
N ARG A 534 4.20 -6.17 28.33
CA ARG A 534 4.42 -7.40 27.54
C ARG A 534 4.03 -8.70 28.27
N PRO A 535 4.64 -9.08 29.42
CA PRO A 535 4.32 -10.34 30.09
C PRO A 535 2.89 -10.36 30.66
N LEU A 536 2.34 -9.21 31.07
CA LEU A 536 1.00 -9.14 31.65
C LEU A 536 -0.08 -9.25 30.56
N ILE A 537 0.03 -8.50 29.47
CA ILE A 537 -0.82 -8.59 28.27
C ILE A 537 -0.76 -10.00 27.69
N GLN A 538 0.43 -10.60 27.55
CA GLN A 538 0.58 -11.95 27.02
C GLN A 538 -0.10 -13.03 27.89
N LEU A 539 -0.23 -12.78 29.20
CA LEU A 539 -0.93 -13.65 30.17
C LEU A 539 -2.41 -13.29 30.40
N GLY A 540 -2.92 -12.22 29.76
CA GLY A 540 -4.29 -11.74 29.97
C GLY A 540 -4.53 -11.13 31.36
N LEU A 541 -3.49 -10.55 31.97
CA LEU A 541 -3.54 -9.89 33.27
C LEU A 541 -3.71 -8.36 33.10
N PRO A 542 -4.37 -7.66 34.05
CA PRO A 542 -4.51 -6.21 34.00
C PRO A 542 -3.17 -5.48 34.00
N VAL A 543 -3.09 -4.41 33.21
CA VAL A 543 -1.96 -3.47 33.12
C VAL A 543 -2.51 -2.06 33.31
N ALA A 544 -1.78 -1.20 34.02
CA ALA A 544 -2.15 0.21 34.18
C ALA A 544 -1.63 1.05 33.01
N ALA A 545 -0.30 1.07 32.81
CA ALA A 545 0.36 1.70 31.68
C ALA A 545 0.36 0.75 30.47
N ALA A 546 -0.80 0.59 29.83
CA ALA A 546 -1.07 -0.39 28.78
C ALA A 546 -0.95 0.16 27.34
N GLY A 547 -0.52 1.41 27.17
CA GLY A 547 -0.53 2.10 25.88
C GLY A 547 -1.96 2.21 25.32
N TRP A 548 -2.10 2.21 24.00
CA TRP A 548 -3.38 2.27 23.29
C TRP A 548 -4.36 1.11 23.58
N LEU A 549 -4.01 0.11 24.41
CA LEU A 549 -5.00 -0.83 24.95
C LEU A 549 -5.85 -0.23 26.09
N SER A 550 -5.44 0.90 26.66
CA SER A 550 -6.21 1.63 27.68
C SER A 550 -7.14 2.66 27.04
N THR A 551 -8.39 2.71 27.50
CA THR A 551 -9.35 3.78 27.11
C THR A 551 -8.91 5.15 27.62
N GLU A 552 -8.21 5.20 28.76
CA GLU A 552 -7.72 6.46 29.35
C GLU A 552 -6.67 7.14 28.45
N THR A 553 -5.97 6.37 27.60
CA THR A 553 -4.94 6.92 26.71
C THR A 553 -5.52 7.92 25.71
N ALA A 554 -6.76 7.71 25.23
CA ALA A 554 -7.43 8.69 24.37
C ALA A 554 -7.75 10.00 25.11
N VAL A 555 -8.10 9.92 26.41
CA VAL A 555 -8.43 11.08 27.26
C VAL A 555 -7.18 11.89 27.62
N GLU A 556 -6.06 11.23 27.93
CA GLU A 556 -4.79 11.92 28.14
C GLU A 556 -4.21 12.47 26.82
N PHE A 557 -4.51 11.83 25.69
CA PHE A 557 -4.12 12.31 24.36
C PHE A 557 -4.92 13.55 23.91
N GLU A 558 -6.21 13.64 24.24
CA GLU A 558 -7.03 14.85 24.06
C GLU A 558 -6.40 16.04 24.81
N LYS A 559 -6.06 15.85 26.10
CA LYS A 559 -5.38 16.87 26.92
C LYS A 559 -4.06 17.32 26.30
N TYR A 560 -3.27 16.37 25.79
CA TYR A 560 -2.00 16.67 25.14
C TYR A 560 -2.20 17.47 23.85
N ALA A 561 -3.10 17.04 22.96
CA ALA A 561 -3.42 17.74 21.71
C ALA A 561 -3.97 19.16 21.95
N ALA A 562 -4.89 19.33 22.91
CA ALA A 562 -5.38 20.65 23.35
C ALA A 562 -4.24 21.54 23.86
N TYR A 563 -3.32 20.98 24.65
CA TYR A 563 -2.18 21.73 25.18
C TYR A 563 -1.21 22.15 24.07
N LEU A 564 -0.90 21.30 23.09
CA LEU A 564 -0.08 21.67 21.93
C LEU A 564 -0.74 22.78 21.11
N ALA A 565 -2.03 22.65 20.80
CA ALA A 565 -2.80 23.64 20.05
C ALA A 565 -2.78 25.01 20.75
N TRP A 566 -3.06 25.04 22.05
CA TRP A 566 -2.99 26.25 22.88
C TRP A 566 -1.56 26.83 23.00
N LYS A 567 -0.53 25.98 22.94
CA LYS A 567 0.88 26.39 23.08
C LYS A 567 1.60 26.78 21.80
N TYR A 568 1.14 26.36 20.63
CA TYR A 568 1.87 26.54 19.37
C TYR A 568 1.02 26.93 18.15
N GLY A 569 -0.31 27.07 18.26
CA GLY A 569 -1.17 27.49 17.13
C GLY A 569 -0.73 28.82 16.50
N ASP A 570 -0.22 29.76 17.30
CA ASP A 570 0.39 31.02 16.81
C ASP A 570 1.64 30.83 15.93
N GLN A 571 2.12 29.60 15.76
CA GLN A 571 3.23 29.21 14.89
C GLN A 571 2.91 28.01 13.98
N VAL A 572 1.80 27.29 14.14
CA VAL A 572 1.54 25.98 13.50
C VAL A 572 0.06 25.83 13.15
N ASP A 573 -0.27 25.87 11.84
CA ASP A 573 -1.64 25.63 11.36
C ASP A 573 -1.88 24.18 10.91
N ASN A 574 -0.83 23.47 10.46
CA ASN A 574 -0.94 22.14 9.85
C ASN A 574 -0.67 21.04 10.89
N TRP A 575 -1.70 20.25 11.24
CA TRP A 575 -1.63 19.26 12.31
C TRP A 575 -1.95 17.84 11.80
N ALA A 576 -1.09 16.87 12.11
CA ALA A 576 -1.38 15.45 11.96
C ALA A 576 -1.46 14.81 13.35
N THR A 577 -2.62 14.29 13.77
CA THR A 577 -2.75 13.79 15.16
C THR A 577 -1.91 12.53 15.38
N LEU A 578 -1.98 11.55 14.47
CA LEU A 578 -1.28 10.28 14.54
C LEU A 578 -0.46 10.04 13.28
N ASN A 579 0.70 9.42 13.46
CA ASN A 579 1.46 8.76 12.40
C ASN A 579 1.07 7.27 12.34
N GLU A 580 0.69 6.80 11.16
CA GLU A 580 0.55 5.39 10.80
C GLU A 580 -0.18 4.53 11.84
N PRO A 581 -1.49 4.74 12.03
CA PRO A 581 -2.24 4.04 13.08
C PRO A 581 -2.37 2.52 12.86
N PHE A 582 -2.23 2.01 11.63
CA PHE A 582 -2.42 0.59 11.32
C PHE A 582 -1.15 -0.28 11.39
N PRO A 583 0.03 0.10 10.83
CA PRO A 583 1.23 -0.73 10.86
C PRO A 583 1.65 -1.29 12.24
N PRO A 584 1.50 -0.57 13.36
CA PRO A 584 1.73 -1.10 14.70
C PRO A 584 0.97 -2.40 15.04
N VAL A 585 -0.22 -2.63 14.47
CA VAL A 585 -0.96 -3.90 14.62
C VAL A 585 -0.12 -5.10 14.18
N LEU A 586 0.70 -4.92 13.14
CA LEU A 586 1.52 -6.00 12.60
C LEU A 586 2.79 -6.24 13.44
N THR A 587 3.44 -5.17 13.90
CA THR A 587 4.74 -5.19 14.58
C THR A 587 4.63 -5.41 16.10
N GLU A 588 3.54 -4.97 16.72
CA GLU A 588 3.30 -5.10 18.16
C GLU A 588 2.47 -6.34 18.56
N PHE A 589 1.47 -6.74 17.77
CA PHE A 589 0.42 -7.71 18.19
C PHE A 589 0.37 -9.03 17.41
N LEU A 590 0.81 -9.04 16.13
CA LEU A 590 0.61 -10.17 15.22
C LEU A 590 1.90 -10.94 14.86
N ALA A 591 2.96 -10.23 14.49
CA ALA A 591 4.15 -10.73 13.78
C ALA A 591 3.86 -11.48 12.46
N ILE A 592 4.25 -10.86 11.35
CA ILE A 592 4.10 -11.41 10.01
C ILE A 592 5.46 -11.87 9.46
N SER A 593 5.64 -13.19 9.40
CA SER A 593 6.80 -13.94 8.86
C SER A 593 8.18 -13.68 9.49
N TRP A 594 8.72 -14.73 10.10
CA TRP A 594 10.12 -14.93 10.54
C TRP A 594 10.66 -14.23 11.80
N VAL A 595 9.97 -13.24 12.39
CA VAL A 595 10.44 -12.58 13.63
C VAL A 595 9.36 -12.58 14.72
N VAL A 596 9.78 -12.52 15.99
CA VAL A 596 8.93 -12.21 17.16
C VAL A 596 8.51 -10.72 17.10
N PRO A 597 7.32 -10.32 17.56
CA PRO A 597 6.94 -8.90 17.68
C PRO A 597 8.04 -8.07 18.37
N ASN A 598 8.65 -7.17 17.60
CA ASN A 598 9.89 -6.46 17.96
C ASN A 598 9.69 -4.96 18.24
N TRP A 599 8.46 -4.45 18.08
CA TRP A 599 8.03 -3.12 18.54
C TRP A 599 7.36 -3.24 19.92
N PRO A 600 7.39 -2.20 20.79
CA PRO A 600 6.77 -2.25 22.12
C PRO A 600 5.24 -2.30 22.04
N PRO A 601 4.51 -3.14 22.82
CA PRO A 601 4.98 -4.06 23.85
C PRO A 601 5.37 -5.45 23.32
N GLY A 602 5.24 -5.71 22.02
CA GLY A 602 5.78 -6.89 21.35
C GLY A 602 5.23 -8.20 21.93
N VAL A 603 3.95 -8.43 21.68
CA VAL A 603 3.13 -9.54 22.20
C VAL A 603 2.48 -10.31 21.06
N LEU A 604 2.24 -11.62 21.24
CA LEU A 604 1.40 -12.40 20.35
C LEU A 604 -0.02 -12.43 20.94
N ARG A 605 -0.76 -11.35 20.67
CA ARG A 605 -2.17 -11.15 21.08
C ARG A 605 -2.97 -10.51 19.93
N PRO A 606 -3.18 -11.23 18.82
CA PRO A 606 -4.08 -10.81 17.74
C PRO A 606 -5.37 -10.19 18.24
N ASP A 607 -6.04 -10.86 19.17
CA ASP A 607 -7.37 -10.56 19.72
C ASP A 607 -7.50 -9.21 20.46
N LEU A 608 -6.46 -8.38 20.47
CA LEU A 608 -6.44 -7.02 21.01
C LEU A 608 -6.33 -5.93 19.93
N ALA A 609 -6.10 -6.26 18.66
CA ALA A 609 -5.83 -5.26 17.62
C ALA A 609 -6.99 -4.31 17.35
N SER A 610 -8.25 -4.78 17.36
CA SER A 610 -9.40 -3.87 17.20
C SER A 610 -9.56 -2.95 18.42
N THR A 611 -9.26 -3.42 19.64
CA THR A 611 -9.20 -2.53 20.83
C THR A 611 -8.14 -1.43 20.67
N PHE A 612 -6.94 -1.80 20.22
CA PHE A 612 -5.84 -0.88 19.95
C PHE A 612 -6.19 0.17 18.88
N LEU A 613 -6.73 -0.28 17.73
CA LEU A 613 -7.12 0.59 16.62
C LEU A 613 -8.30 1.52 16.99
N VAL A 614 -9.30 1.01 17.72
CA VAL A 614 -10.46 1.80 18.16
C VAL A 614 -10.07 2.88 19.15
N ASN A 615 -9.19 2.59 20.12
CA ASN A 615 -8.72 3.59 21.06
C ASN A 615 -7.86 4.67 20.36
N GLN A 616 -7.05 4.32 19.36
CA GLN A 616 -6.38 5.30 18.51
C GLN A 616 -7.38 6.14 17.70
N ALA A 617 -8.41 5.54 17.10
CA ALA A 617 -9.42 6.27 16.33
C ALA A 617 -10.20 7.25 17.23
N ILE A 618 -10.59 6.85 18.44
CA ILE A 618 -11.20 7.73 19.44
C ILE A 618 -10.23 8.85 19.85
N GLY A 619 -8.94 8.53 20.06
CA GLY A 619 -7.90 9.52 20.37
C GLY A 619 -7.70 10.55 19.25
N HIS A 620 -7.70 10.13 17.98
CA HIS A 620 -7.64 11.02 16.82
C HIS A 620 -8.87 11.94 16.75
N VAL A 621 -10.08 11.40 16.93
CA VAL A 621 -11.33 12.17 16.93
C VAL A 621 -11.35 13.23 18.05
N ALA A 622 -10.92 12.86 19.26
CA ALA A 622 -10.82 13.78 20.39
C ALA A 622 -9.72 14.83 20.17
N ALA A 623 -8.55 14.44 19.65
CA ALA A 623 -7.48 15.36 19.30
C ALA A 623 -7.86 16.34 18.20
N TYR A 624 -8.63 15.91 17.19
CA TYR A 624 -9.17 16.76 16.14
C TYR A 624 -10.06 17.87 16.72
N ASP A 625 -11.08 17.50 17.51
CA ASP A 625 -11.98 18.46 18.14
C ASP A 625 -11.22 19.39 19.12
N ALA A 626 -10.26 18.85 19.87
CA ALA A 626 -9.43 19.60 20.80
C ALA A 626 -8.52 20.63 20.11
N ILE A 627 -7.90 20.28 18.98
CA ILE A 627 -7.06 21.20 18.21
C ILE A 627 -7.93 22.33 17.63
N HIS A 628 -9.05 22.02 16.97
CA HIS A 628 -9.96 23.06 16.45
C HIS A 628 -10.60 23.95 17.53
N ALA A 629 -10.69 23.48 18.78
CA ALA A 629 -11.19 24.28 19.90
C ALA A 629 -10.16 25.27 20.46
N TRP A 630 -8.86 24.94 20.39
CA TRP A 630 -7.79 25.67 21.07
C TRP A 630 -6.83 26.41 20.15
N ASP A 631 -6.56 25.87 18.96
CA ASP A 631 -5.88 26.59 17.90
C ASP A 631 -6.89 27.50 17.17
N THR A 632 -6.79 28.78 17.52
CA THR A 632 -7.75 29.83 17.14
C THR A 632 -7.06 31.01 16.44
N THR A 633 -5.76 30.88 16.13
CA THR A 633 -4.92 31.96 15.59
C THR A 633 -4.09 31.43 14.44
N SER A 634 -4.54 31.63 13.20
CA SER A 634 -3.75 31.22 12.03
C SER A 634 -2.40 31.94 11.99
N ALA A 635 -1.33 31.15 11.87
CA ALA A 635 0.05 31.59 11.74
C ALA A 635 0.44 31.92 10.29
N VAL A 636 -0.42 31.63 9.30
CA VAL A 636 -0.28 32.05 7.90
C VAL A 636 -1.43 32.99 7.50
N GLU A 637 -1.12 34.21 7.06
CA GLU A 637 -2.14 35.20 6.66
C GLU A 637 -3.08 34.66 5.56
N GLY A 638 -4.35 34.47 5.91
CA GLY A 638 -5.39 33.94 5.01
C GLY A 638 -5.61 32.43 5.07
N GLY A 639 -4.88 31.69 5.92
CA GLY A 639 -5.15 30.29 6.22
C GLY A 639 -6.33 30.07 7.17
N PRO A 640 -6.77 28.81 7.36
CA PRO A 640 -7.52 28.42 8.55
C PRO A 640 -6.61 28.49 9.79
N ALA A 641 -7.18 28.60 11.00
CA ALA A 641 -6.39 28.51 12.23
C ALA A 641 -5.74 27.13 12.38
N ALA A 642 -6.57 26.08 12.33
CA ALA A 642 -6.12 24.70 12.28
C ALA A 642 -6.59 24.02 10.99
N PHE A 643 -5.71 23.18 10.44
CA PHE A 643 -5.97 22.27 9.33
C PHE A 643 -5.49 20.87 9.77
N VAL A 644 -6.43 20.01 10.18
CA VAL A 644 -6.14 18.83 11.02
C VAL A 644 -6.44 17.52 10.30
N GLY A 645 -5.50 16.58 10.37
CA GLY A 645 -5.63 15.26 9.75
C GLY A 645 -4.87 14.16 10.52
N PHE A 646 -4.54 13.09 9.81
CA PHE A 646 -3.64 12.03 10.26
C PHE A 646 -2.79 11.57 9.07
N THR A 647 -1.67 10.90 9.33
CA THR A 647 -0.85 10.30 8.27
C THR A 647 -0.97 8.78 8.28
N HIS A 648 -1.10 8.18 7.09
CA HIS A 648 -1.43 6.76 6.94
C HIS A 648 -0.46 6.06 6.00
N ASN A 649 0.13 4.96 6.45
CA ASN A 649 0.92 4.08 5.59
C ASN A 649 -0.02 3.35 4.65
N MET A 650 0.14 3.54 3.35
CA MET A 650 -0.67 2.86 2.35
C MET A 650 0.22 2.00 1.47
N ILE A 651 -0.06 0.70 1.45
CA ILE A 651 0.69 -0.29 0.68
C ILE A 651 -0.29 -1.02 -0.23
N PRO A 652 -0.19 -0.87 -1.56
CA PRO A 652 -1.01 -1.60 -2.49
C PRO A 652 -0.51 -3.05 -2.53
N ALA A 653 -1.33 -3.95 -2.02
CA ALA A 653 -1.13 -5.38 -2.17
C ALA A 653 -1.68 -5.83 -3.52
N ARG A 654 -0.92 -6.65 -4.25
CA ARG A 654 -1.32 -7.24 -5.52
C ARG A 654 -1.06 -8.75 -5.51
N PRO A 655 -1.85 -9.56 -6.22
CA PRO A 655 -1.62 -11.01 -6.27
C PRO A 655 -0.27 -11.34 -6.91
N ALA A 656 0.53 -12.17 -6.25
CA ALA A 656 1.83 -12.62 -6.79
C ALA A 656 1.65 -13.49 -8.06
N ASN A 657 0.55 -14.23 -8.16
CA ASN A 657 0.02 -14.74 -9.42
C ASN A 657 -1.44 -14.26 -9.60
N PRO A 658 -1.72 -13.29 -10.49
CA PRO A 658 -3.07 -12.75 -10.67
C PRO A 658 -4.16 -13.75 -11.08
N VAL A 659 -3.83 -14.88 -11.71
CA VAL A 659 -4.84 -15.92 -11.99
C VAL A 659 -5.01 -16.91 -10.84
N ASN A 660 -4.23 -16.80 -9.76
CA ASN A 660 -4.42 -17.58 -8.54
C ASN A 660 -5.41 -16.89 -7.60
N ALA A 661 -6.65 -17.35 -7.57
CA ALA A 661 -7.70 -16.82 -6.67
C ALA A 661 -7.32 -16.78 -5.17
N LEU A 662 -6.34 -17.59 -4.73
CA LEU A 662 -5.83 -17.49 -3.34
C LEU A 662 -4.98 -16.23 -3.14
N ASP A 663 -4.14 -15.88 -4.12
CA ASP A 663 -3.28 -14.69 -4.10
C ASP A 663 -4.13 -13.42 -4.27
N VAL A 664 -5.15 -13.47 -5.13
CA VAL A 664 -6.15 -12.40 -5.30
C VAL A 664 -6.87 -12.14 -3.97
N GLY A 665 -7.48 -13.17 -3.40
CA GLY A 665 -8.16 -13.08 -2.11
C GLY A 665 -7.25 -12.78 -0.90
N ALA A 666 -5.93 -12.81 -1.08
CA ALA A 666 -4.95 -12.33 -0.11
C ALA A 666 -4.58 -10.85 -0.30
N ALA A 667 -4.49 -10.39 -1.55
CA ALA A 667 -4.26 -8.99 -1.89
C ALA A 667 -5.49 -8.11 -1.60
N GLU A 668 -6.69 -8.54 -2.04
CA GLU A 668 -7.97 -7.89 -1.70
C GLU A 668 -8.12 -7.73 -0.19
N ALA A 669 -7.87 -8.81 0.55
CA ALA A 669 -7.95 -8.80 2.00
C ALA A 669 -6.93 -7.84 2.60
N TRP A 670 -5.65 -7.90 2.23
CA TRP A 670 -4.66 -6.96 2.75
C TRP A 670 -5.06 -5.50 2.53
N ASN A 671 -5.44 -5.16 1.29
CA ASN A 671 -5.87 -3.81 0.93
C ASN A 671 -7.03 -3.34 1.82
N HIS A 672 -8.08 -4.15 1.98
CA HIS A 672 -9.29 -3.78 2.71
C HIS A 672 -9.01 -3.28 4.14
N TYR A 673 -8.12 -3.93 4.90
CA TYR A 673 -7.87 -3.54 6.29
C TYR A 673 -6.68 -2.58 6.42
N TYR A 674 -5.57 -2.86 5.74
CA TYR A 674 -4.36 -2.02 5.85
C TYR A 674 -4.59 -0.62 5.27
N ASN A 675 -5.25 -0.50 4.11
CA ASN A 675 -5.42 0.78 3.42
C ASN A 675 -6.73 1.49 3.76
N HIS A 676 -7.80 0.77 4.15
CA HIS A 676 -9.11 1.40 4.40
C HIS A 676 -9.58 1.42 5.87
N TRP A 677 -9.12 0.55 6.79
CA TRP A 677 -9.76 0.43 8.12
C TRP A 677 -9.78 1.76 8.88
N PHE A 678 -8.64 2.45 8.98
CA PHE A 678 -8.56 3.70 9.76
C PHE A 678 -9.25 4.88 9.05
N PRO A 679 -9.04 5.14 7.74
CA PRO A 679 -9.85 6.11 6.99
C PRO A 679 -11.37 5.87 7.11
N ASN A 680 -11.83 4.61 7.04
CA ASN A 680 -13.23 4.26 7.23
C ASN A 680 -13.74 4.65 8.63
N ALA A 681 -12.94 4.43 9.67
CA ALA A 681 -13.32 4.71 11.05
C ALA A 681 -13.50 6.21 11.35
N VAL A 682 -12.73 7.09 10.70
CA VAL A 682 -12.63 8.52 11.06
C VAL A 682 -13.14 9.51 10.01
N ILE A 683 -13.31 9.06 8.76
CA ILE A 683 -13.96 9.83 7.68
C ILE A 683 -15.41 9.34 7.52
N ASP A 684 -15.57 8.04 7.31
CA ASP A 684 -16.86 7.39 7.02
C ASP A 684 -17.68 7.05 8.27
N GLY A 685 -17.06 7.11 9.46
CA GLY A 685 -17.63 6.68 10.74
C GLY A 685 -17.98 5.20 10.77
N TRP A 686 -17.27 4.33 10.04
CA TRP A 686 -17.47 2.87 10.04
C TRP A 686 -16.29 2.16 10.69
N ILE A 687 -16.55 1.53 11.82
CA ILE A 687 -15.57 0.80 12.62
C ILE A 687 -15.84 -0.69 12.50
N ASP A 688 -15.16 -1.37 11.58
CA ASP A 688 -15.19 -2.84 11.50
C ASP A 688 -14.51 -3.45 12.74
N LEU A 689 -15.29 -4.03 13.65
CA LEU A 689 -14.85 -4.41 15.01
C LEU A 689 -14.34 -5.85 15.13
N ASP A 690 -14.83 -6.77 14.29
CA ASP A 690 -14.39 -8.17 14.24
C ASP A 690 -13.61 -8.54 12.97
N PHE A 691 -13.37 -7.54 12.11
CA PHE A 691 -12.64 -7.59 10.86
C PHE A 691 -13.30 -8.45 9.77
N ASP A 692 -14.63 -8.63 9.75
CA ASP A 692 -15.30 -9.43 8.71
C ASP A 692 -15.55 -8.69 7.38
N GLY A 693 -15.41 -7.36 7.35
CA GLY A 693 -15.58 -6.50 6.18
C GLY A 693 -17.05 -6.19 5.81
N ILE A 694 -18.03 -6.55 6.65
CA ILE A 694 -19.46 -6.33 6.42
C ILE A 694 -19.93 -5.11 7.20
N LYS A 695 -20.15 -3.98 6.52
CA LYS A 695 -20.67 -2.73 7.09
C LYS A 695 -22.04 -2.91 7.78
N SER A 696 -22.02 -3.25 9.06
CA SER A 696 -23.20 -3.47 9.90
C SER A 696 -23.82 -2.15 10.37
N ALA A 697 -24.91 -2.21 11.14
CA ALA A 697 -25.60 -1.01 11.64
C ALA A 697 -25.09 -0.55 13.01
N ASP A 698 -24.55 -1.46 13.81
CA ASP A 698 -24.01 -1.26 15.15
C ASP A 698 -22.53 -0.83 15.16
N GLU A 699 -21.85 -0.93 14.02
CA GLU A 699 -20.49 -0.43 13.77
C GLU A 699 -20.43 1.00 13.20
N ILE A 700 -21.58 1.62 12.92
CA ILE A 700 -21.64 3.01 12.45
C ILE A 700 -21.61 3.95 13.64
N ARG A 701 -20.63 4.85 13.63
CA ARG A 701 -20.34 5.87 14.63
C ARG A 701 -20.35 7.26 13.98
N PRO A 702 -21.54 7.87 13.79
CA PRO A 702 -21.66 9.20 13.17
C PRO A 702 -20.95 10.30 13.96
N ASP A 703 -20.65 10.06 15.23
CA ASP A 703 -19.86 10.92 16.12
C ASP A 703 -18.35 10.89 15.81
N MET A 704 -17.87 9.88 15.08
CA MET A 704 -16.48 9.75 14.63
C MET A 704 -16.30 10.03 13.12
N ALA A 705 -17.38 10.31 12.39
CA ALA A 705 -17.33 10.65 10.97
C ALA A 705 -16.89 12.11 10.73
N ASP A 706 -16.31 12.36 9.55
CA ASP A 706 -15.89 13.68 9.05
C ASP A 706 -14.81 14.42 9.89
N LYS A 707 -14.00 13.68 10.68
CA LYS A 707 -13.01 14.23 11.64
C LYS A 707 -11.63 14.47 11.01
N VAL A 708 -11.61 14.95 9.77
CA VAL A 708 -10.41 15.03 8.93
C VAL A 708 -10.54 16.18 7.93
N ASP A 709 -9.64 17.16 7.97
CA ASP A 709 -9.51 18.19 6.93
C ASP A 709 -8.66 17.72 5.75
N PHE A 710 -7.62 16.92 6.01
CA PHE A 710 -6.76 16.33 4.98
C PHE A 710 -6.33 14.90 5.32
N LEU A 711 -6.15 14.06 4.30
CA LEU A 711 -5.59 12.72 4.45
C LEU A 711 -4.10 12.75 4.09
N GLY A 712 -3.25 12.53 5.10
CA GLY A 712 -1.82 12.33 4.89
C GLY A 712 -1.54 10.93 4.36
N VAL A 713 -0.93 10.82 3.18
CA VAL A 713 -0.55 9.54 2.56
C VAL A 713 0.95 9.31 2.72
N GLN A 714 1.34 8.13 3.20
CA GLN A 714 2.73 7.71 3.36
C GLN A 714 2.98 6.48 2.49
N TYR A 715 3.95 6.57 1.56
CA TYR A 715 4.18 5.55 0.54
C TYR A 715 5.67 5.24 0.34
N TYR A 716 5.98 3.94 0.31
CA TYR A 716 7.34 3.42 0.17
C TYR A 716 7.52 2.37 -0.94
N GLY A 717 6.48 1.57 -1.23
CA GLY A 717 6.50 0.49 -2.22
C GLY A 717 5.24 -0.39 -2.14
N SER A 718 5.18 -1.44 -2.96
CA SER A 718 4.03 -2.36 -3.06
C SER A 718 4.31 -3.76 -2.48
N GLN A 719 3.27 -4.60 -2.35
CA GLN A 719 3.40 -5.97 -1.81
C GLN A 719 2.80 -7.04 -2.75
N PRO A 720 3.62 -7.86 -3.42
CA PRO A 720 3.16 -9.07 -4.10
C PRO A 720 2.76 -10.14 -3.06
N MET A 721 1.48 -10.51 -3.00
CA MET A 721 0.91 -11.41 -1.98
C MET A 721 0.78 -12.85 -2.48
N VAL A 722 1.24 -13.82 -1.68
CA VAL A 722 0.97 -15.26 -1.88
C VAL A 722 -0.06 -15.72 -0.85
N GLY A 723 -1.20 -16.22 -1.33
CA GLY A 723 -2.30 -16.71 -0.53
C GLY A 723 -2.19 -18.18 -0.16
N PHE A 724 -2.62 -18.51 1.05
CA PHE A 724 -2.81 -19.88 1.54
C PHE A 724 -4.29 -20.28 1.67
N GLY A 725 -5.21 -19.36 1.31
CA GLY A 725 -6.62 -19.65 1.06
C GLY A 725 -7.55 -19.77 2.27
N VAL A 726 -7.01 -19.77 3.49
CA VAL A 726 -7.78 -19.73 4.76
C VAL A 726 -7.01 -18.92 5.80
N ALA A 727 -7.66 -18.00 6.51
CA ALA A 727 -7.02 -17.28 7.60
C ALA A 727 -6.62 -18.24 8.75
N PRO A 728 -5.33 -18.37 9.12
CA PRO A 728 -4.88 -19.35 10.10
C PRO A 728 -5.02 -18.85 11.54
N LEU A 729 -5.23 -17.55 11.72
CA LEU A 729 -5.41 -16.88 13.01
C LEU A 729 -6.91 -16.56 13.21
N PRO A 730 -7.59 -17.19 14.19
CA PRO A 730 -8.96 -16.83 14.55
C PRO A 730 -9.06 -15.36 14.98
N GLY A 731 -10.10 -14.66 14.52
CA GLY A 731 -10.27 -13.22 14.69
C GLY A 731 -9.47 -12.35 13.71
N PHE A 732 -8.65 -12.95 12.84
CA PHE A 732 -7.84 -12.25 11.82
C PHE A 732 -8.17 -12.76 10.41
N PRO A 733 -9.45 -12.67 9.98
CA PRO A 733 -9.90 -13.18 8.69
C PRO A 733 -9.24 -12.48 7.50
N PHE A 734 -8.56 -11.35 7.71
CA PHE A 734 -7.80 -10.63 6.69
C PHE A 734 -6.43 -11.23 6.37
N LEU A 735 -5.81 -11.95 7.31
CA LEU A 735 -4.49 -12.56 7.08
C LEU A 735 -4.65 -13.84 6.24
N ARG A 736 -4.87 -13.67 4.92
CA ARG A 736 -5.13 -14.74 3.94
C ARG A 736 -3.92 -15.11 3.07
N GLY A 737 -2.83 -14.36 3.20
CA GLY A 737 -1.55 -14.61 2.54
C GLY A 737 -0.37 -13.92 3.24
N PHE A 738 0.79 -13.96 2.61
CA PHE A 738 2.01 -13.27 3.03
C PHE A 738 2.67 -12.52 1.86
N PRO A 739 3.31 -11.37 2.12
CA PRO A 739 4.04 -10.64 1.08
C PRO A 739 5.37 -11.30 0.71
N ILE A 740 5.68 -11.31 -0.57
CA ILE A 740 7.02 -11.59 -1.10
C ILE A 740 7.90 -10.33 -0.93
N ARG A 741 9.15 -10.52 -0.55
CA ARG A 741 10.20 -9.48 -0.50
C ARG A 741 11.15 -9.63 -1.69
N CYS A 742 11.53 -8.51 -2.32
CA CYS A 742 12.54 -8.49 -3.40
C CYS A 742 13.97 -8.49 -2.84
N SER A 743 14.99 -8.74 -3.67
CA SER A 743 16.39 -8.65 -3.21
C SER A 743 16.88 -7.21 -3.21
N ALA A 744 17.50 -6.76 -2.12
CA ALA A 744 18.14 -5.43 -2.03
C ALA A 744 19.27 -5.23 -3.07
N GLU A 745 19.79 -6.31 -3.67
CA GLU A 745 20.74 -6.27 -4.79
C GLU A 745 20.11 -5.80 -6.13
N GLU A 746 18.78 -5.80 -6.23
CA GLU A 746 18.04 -5.37 -7.42
C GLU A 746 17.92 -3.84 -7.48
N THR A 747 18.05 -3.26 -8.67
CA THR A 747 17.84 -1.81 -8.90
C THR A 747 16.38 -1.37 -8.72
N THR A 748 15.45 -2.32 -8.72
CA THR A 748 14.00 -2.14 -8.52
C THR A 748 13.55 -2.41 -7.08
N CYS A 749 14.47 -2.51 -6.12
CA CYS A 749 14.19 -2.87 -4.74
C CYS A 749 14.94 -1.96 -3.76
N SER A 750 14.31 -1.50 -2.68
CA SER A 750 14.97 -0.75 -1.61
C SER A 750 15.95 -1.63 -0.81
N ASP A 751 16.85 -1.01 -0.07
CA ASP A 751 17.73 -1.72 0.88
C ASP A 751 16.92 -2.36 2.04
N PHE A 752 15.65 -1.97 2.20
CA PHE A 752 14.66 -2.57 3.12
C PHE A 752 13.76 -3.63 2.44
N ASN A 753 14.20 -4.17 1.30
CA ASN A 753 13.53 -5.23 0.55
C ASN A 753 12.08 -4.90 0.10
N GLN A 754 11.79 -3.64 -0.19
CA GLN A 754 10.49 -3.18 -0.74
C GLN A 754 10.62 -2.90 -2.26
N PRO A 755 9.67 -3.36 -3.09
CA PRO A 755 9.62 -3.02 -4.51
C PRO A 755 9.46 -1.51 -4.77
N ILE A 756 10.26 -0.98 -5.68
CA ILE A 756 10.15 0.40 -6.20
C ILE A 756 9.06 0.43 -7.26
N ASP A 757 7.93 1.07 -6.96
CA ASP A 757 6.71 0.95 -7.75
C ASP A 757 5.91 2.27 -7.82
N PRO A 758 6.21 3.16 -8.80
CA PRO A 758 5.44 4.38 -9.06
C PRO A 758 3.97 4.09 -9.43
N GLY A 759 3.67 2.98 -10.10
CA GLY A 759 2.30 2.53 -10.36
C GLY A 759 1.51 2.29 -9.07
N GLY A 760 2.15 1.65 -8.07
CA GLY A 760 1.61 1.50 -6.73
C GLY A 760 1.37 2.83 -6.01
N PHE A 761 2.22 3.84 -6.25
CA PHE A 761 2.01 5.16 -5.67
C PHE A 761 0.76 5.85 -6.23
N ARG A 762 0.51 5.74 -7.55
CA ARG A 762 -0.75 6.18 -8.17
C ARG A 762 -1.94 5.49 -7.51
N GLU A 763 -1.86 4.17 -7.37
CA GLU A 763 -2.94 3.33 -6.86
C GLU A 763 -3.39 3.77 -5.45
N VAL A 764 -2.46 4.04 -4.54
CA VAL A 764 -2.82 4.51 -3.19
C VAL A 764 -3.31 5.96 -3.16
N LEU A 765 -2.81 6.83 -4.04
CA LEU A 765 -3.29 8.22 -4.12
C LEU A 765 -4.71 8.32 -4.70
N GLU A 766 -5.04 7.48 -5.68
CA GLU A 766 -6.39 7.36 -6.22
C GLU A 766 -7.36 6.76 -5.18
N VAL A 767 -6.93 5.77 -4.40
CA VAL A 767 -7.71 5.25 -3.25
C VAL A 767 -7.89 6.32 -2.17
N ALA A 768 -6.84 7.06 -1.80
CA ALA A 768 -6.91 8.12 -0.80
C ALA A 768 -7.87 9.25 -1.25
N ALA A 769 -7.81 9.65 -2.52
CA ALA A 769 -8.70 10.67 -3.09
C ALA A 769 -10.18 10.24 -3.11
N SER A 770 -10.47 8.93 -3.10
CA SER A 770 -11.86 8.43 -3.12
C SER A 770 -12.66 8.80 -1.85
N TYR A 771 -11.98 9.13 -0.75
CA TYR A 771 -12.59 9.68 0.47
C TYR A 771 -13.02 11.15 0.36
N GLY A 772 -12.72 11.82 -0.76
CA GLY A 772 -13.15 13.20 -1.04
C GLY A 772 -12.44 14.26 -0.19
N LYS A 773 -11.35 13.92 0.49
CA LYS A 773 -10.51 14.84 1.27
C LYS A 773 -9.32 15.34 0.45
N PRO A 774 -8.87 16.60 0.66
CA PRO A 774 -7.54 17.04 0.23
C PRO A 774 -6.44 16.08 0.69
N LEU A 775 -5.46 15.84 -0.17
CA LEU A 775 -4.35 14.93 0.11
C LEU A 775 -3.06 15.70 0.39
N TRP A 776 -2.20 15.10 1.21
CA TRP A 776 -0.81 15.52 1.36
C TRP A 776 0.07 14.27 1.38
N VAL A 777 1.07 14.19 0.50
CA VAL A 777 2.06 13.09 0.56
C VAL A 777 2.98 13.42 1.73
N THR A 778 2.70 12.82 2.89
CA THR A 778 3.31 13.19 4.17
C THR A 778 4.63 12.46 4.43
N GLU A 779 4.81 11.31 3.78
CA GLU A 779 6.11 10.66 3.58
C GLU A 779 6.18 9.98 2.22
N ASN A 780 7.28 10.18 1.51
CA ASN A 780 7.70 9.31 0.42
C ASN A 780 9.23 9.25 0.40
N GLY A 781 9.81 8.05 0.42
CA GLY A 781 11.24 7.87 0.73
C GLY A 781 11.77 6.50 0.35
N ILE A 782 13.10 6.31 0.45
CA ILE A 782 13.73 5.02 0.15
C ILE A 782 15.00 4.79 0.97
N ALA A 783 15.08 3.60 1.58
CA ALA A 783 16.31 3.03 2.11
C ALA A 783 17.26 2.73 0.96
N ASP A 784 18.34 3.50 0.87
CA ASP A 784 19.38 3.41 -0.17
C ASP A 784 20.66 4.08 0.36
N ALA A 785 21.56 3.27 0.92
CA ALA A 785 22.83 3.75 1.47
C ALA A 785 23.83 4.16 0.36
N GLY A 786 23.58 3.78 -0.90
CA GLY A 786 24.45 4.10 -2.04
C GLY A 786 24.09 5.40 -2.78
N ASP A 787 22.94 6.00 -2.49
CA ASP A 787 22.31 7.10 -3.27
C ASP A 787 22.16 6.79 -4.78
N ALA A 788 22.11 5.50 -5.14
CA ALA A 788 22.03 5.03 -6.51
C ALA A 788 20.58 4.79 -6.98
N LYS A 789 19.66 4.54 -6.04
CA LYS A 789 18.24 4.26 -6.24
C LYS A 789 17.39 5.49 -5.92
N ARG A 790 17.81 6.33 -4.96
CA ARG A 790 17.08 7.49 -4.46
C ARG A 790 16.83 8.60 -5.50
N PRO A 791 17.79 9.02 -6.35
CA PRO A 791 17.51 10.02 -7.37
C PRO A 791 16.41 9.60 -8.37
N PRO A 792 16.44 8.41 -9.00
CA PRO A 792 15.34 7.98 -9.86
C PRO A 792 14.06 7.64 -9.08
N TYR A 793 14.15 7.13 -7.85
CA TYR A 793 12.96 6.94 -7.00
C TYR A 793 12.20 8.26 -6.83
N LEU A 794 12.87 9.31 -6.35
CA LEU A 794 12.28 10.62 -6.08
C LEU A 794 11.66 11.22 -7.34
N VAL A 795 12.39 11.22 -8.46
CA VAL A 795 11.90 11.80 -9.72
C VAL A 795 10.68 11.07 -10.27
N ASN A 796 10.64 9.74 -10.20
CA ASN A 796 9.49 8.97 -10.70
C ASN A 796 8.26 9.08 -9.77
N HIS A 797 8.43 9.16 -8.46
CA HIS A 797 7.29 9.30 -7.54
C HIS A 797 6.71 10.72 -7.58
N VAL A 798 7.54 11.76 -7.68
CA VAL A 798 7.04 13.13 -7.90
C VAL A 798 6.39 13.28 -9.28
N ALA A 799 6.82 12.52 -10.30
CA ALA A 799 6.16 12.50 -11.61
C ALA A 799 4.71 12.00 -11.56
N VAL A 800 4.43 11.00 -10.71
CA VAL A 800 3.05 10.55 -10.45
C VAL A 800 2.21 11.64 -9.77
N VAL A 801 2.77 12.35 -8.79
CA VAL A 801 2.08 13.45 -8.11
C VAL A 801 1.78 14.61 -9.05
N GLN A 802 2.72 15.00 -9.92
CA GLN A 802 2.51 16.06 -10.90
C GLN A 802 1.42 15.71 -11.91
N ASP A 803 1.40 14.46 -12.40
CA ASP A 803 0.34 14.01 -13.30
C ASP A 803 -1.03 14.04 -12.61
N LEU A 804 -1.15 13.52 -11.39
CA LEU A 804 -2.41 13.50 -10.65
C LEU A 804 -2.93 14.93 -10.37
N VAL A 805 -2.06 15.88 -9.98
CA VAL A 805 -2.45 17.28 -9.78
C VAL A 805 -2.86 17.95 -11.11
N ALA A 806 -2.13 17.69 -12.20
CA ALA A 806 -2.48 18.21 -13.52
C ALA A 806 -3.85 17.71 -14.02
N HIS A 807 -4.23 16.47 -13.65
CA HIS A 807 -5.54 15.89 -13.95
C HIS A 807 -6.60 16.15 -12.85
N GLY A 808 -6.30 17.03 -11.88
CA GLY A 808 -7.30 17.60 -10.96
C GLY A 808 -7.47 16.91 -9.60
N LEU A 809 -6.59 16.00 -9.19
CA LEU A 809 -6.55 15.54 -7.79
C LEU A 809 -6.06 16.66 -6.86
N ASP A 810 -6.74 16.85 -5.73
CA ASP A 810 -6.43 17.90 -4.75
C ASP A 810 -5.27 17.51 -3.82
N ILE A 811 -4.07 17.28 -4.37
CA ILE A 811 -2.84 17.06 -3.61
C ILE A 811 -2.19 18.41 -3.30
N ARG A 812 -2.11 18.75 -2.01
CA ARG A 812 -1.61 20.04 -1.50
C ARG A 812 -0.10 20.11 -1.36
N GLY A 813 0.55 18.97 -1.16
CA GLY A 813 1.99 18.92 -0.89
C GLY A 813 2.64 17.54 -0.93
N TYR A 814 3.97 17.56 -0.88
CA TYR A 814 4.87 16.43 -0.87
C TYR A 814 6.05 16.68 0.09
N THR A 815 6.20 15.82 1.11
CA THR A 815 7.33 15.79 2.04
C THR A 815 8.14 14.51 1.89
N TYR A 816 9.42 14.66 1.54
CA TYR A 816 10.35 13.52 1.38
C TYR A 816 10.76 12.91 2.73
N TRP A 817 10.73 11.57 2.84
CA TRP A 817 11.29 10.85 3.99
C TRP A 817 12.72 10.36 3.70
N SER A 818 13.76 10.87 4.36
CA SER A 818 13.79 11.88 5.43
C SER A 818 14.70 13.07 5.09
N PHE A 819 14.68 14.11 5.92
CA PHE A 819 15.72 15.14 5.87
C PHE A 819 17.11 14.53 6.12
N VAL A 820 17.28 13.85 7.26
CA VAL A 820 18.53 13.22 7.71
C VAL A 820 18.35 11.74 8.00
N ASP A 821 19.38 10.94 7.76
CA ASP A 821 19.47 9.54 8.21
C ASP A 821 19.31 9.48 9.74
N ASN A 822 18.49 8.54 10.21
CA ASN A 822 17.96 8.53 11.56
C ASN A 822 17.83 7.08 12.10
N LEU A 823 17.37 6.93 13.34
CA LEU A 823 17.17 5.61 13.95
C LEU A 823 15.93 4.94 13.36
N GLU A 824 16.10 3.94 12.48
CA GLU A 824 14.99 3.17 11.90
C GLU A 824 14.45 2.13 12.90
N TRP A 825 13.82 2.63 13.97
CA TRP A 825 13.09 1.87 14.99
C TRP A 825 13.87 0.66 15.55
N SER A 826 13.40 -0.56 15.30
CA SER A 826 14.06 -1.81 15.69
C SER A 826 15.34 -2.09 14.89
N GLU A 827 15.44 -1.60 13.66
CA GLU A 827 16.50 -1.91 12.71
C GLU A 827 17.76 -1.03 12.87
N GLY A 828 17.71 0.00 13.71
CA GLY A 828 18.90 0.80 14.03
C GLY A 828 19.29 1.77 12.91
N TYR A 829 20.58 1.90 12.64
CA TYR A 829 21.12 2.88 11.67
C TYR A 829 21.58 2.23 10.35
N ASP A 830 21.31 0.94 10.15
CA ASP A 830 21.69 0.20 8.94
C ASP A 830 20.89 0.64 7.70
N LEU A 831 19.71 1.24 7.90
CA LEU A 831 18.77 1.65 6.84
C LEU A 831 18.80 3.17 6.68
N GLN A 832 19.38 3.63 5.57
CA GLN A 832 19.60 5.06 5.31
C GLN A 832 18.56 5.62 4.35
N PHE A 833 17.63 6.44 4.86
CA PHE A 833 16.56 7.10 4.10
C PHE A 833 16.88 8.54 3.70
N GLY A 834 17.68 9.27 4.47
CA GLY A 834 17.77 10.72 4.44
C GLY A 834 18.43 11.31 3.20
N LEU A 835 18.20 12.60 2.95
CA LEU A 835 18.94 13.40 1.97
C LEU A 835 20.32 13.82 2.49
N TYR A 836 20.47 13.91 3.81
CA TYR A 836 21.75 14.04 4.50
C TYR A 836 22.02 12.80 5.35
N GLY A 837 23.28 12.37 5.43
CA GLY A 837 23.77 11.53 6.52
C GLY A 837 24.22 12.37 7.72
N SER A 838 24.55 11.70 8.82
CA SER A 838 25.22 12.30 9.99
C SER A 838 26.25 11.33 10.52
N ASP A 839 27.40 11.83 10.98
CA ASP A 839 28.43 11.01 11.65
C ASP A 839 28.36 11.22 13.17
N PRO A 840 27.83 10.27 13.97
CA PRO A 840 27.67 10.41 15.41
C PRO A 840 29.00 10.32 16.19
N ASP A 841 30.11 9.93 15.55
CA ASP A 841 31.44 10.05 16.15
C ASP A 841 31.99 11.49 16.03
N THR A 842 31.34 12.39 15.27
CA THR A 842 31.69 13.83 15.20
C THR A 842 30.91 14.66 16.24
N PRO A 843 31.58 15.39 17.15
CA PRO A 843 30.92 16.31 18.09
C PRO A 843 30.13 17.44 17.41
N GLU A 844 30.46 17.75 16.16
CA GLU A 844 29.85 18.82 15.35
C GLU A 844 28.60 18.38 14.58
N LEU A 845 28.32 17.07 14.47
CA LEU A 845 27.15 16.48 13.78
C LEU A 845 26.92 16.97 12.34
N GLU A 846 28.04 17.18 11.60
CA GLU A 846 28.02 17.73 10.25
C GLU A 846 27.16 16.89 9.29
N ARG A 847 26.23 17.56 8.59
CA ARG A 847 25.29 16.93 7.65
C ARG A 847 26.00 16.54 6.36
N ILE A 848 26.06 15.24 6.06
CA ILE A 848 26.77 14.68 4.91
C ILE A 848 25.84 14.63 3.69
N PRO A 849 25.98 15.50 2.68
CA PRO A 849 24.98 15.64 1.62
C PRO A 849 24.97 14.48 0.62
N LYS A 850 23.81 13.86 0.39
CA LYS A 850 23.59 12.91 -0.72
C LYS A 850 23.32 13.70 -2.01
N VAL A 851 24.41 14.16 -2.61
CA VAL A 851 24.46 15.25 -3.61
C VAL A 851 23.55 15.01 -4.82
N ALA A 852 23.38 13.78 -5.30
CA ALA A 852 22.55 13.51 -6.47
C ALA A 852 21.06 13.68 -6.15
N SER A 853 20.61 13.12 -5.03
CA SER A 853 19.23 13.28 -4.55
C SER A 853 18.90 14.72 -4.16
N ILE A 854 19.83 15.42 -3.50
CA ILE A 854 19.69 16.85 -3.19
C ILE A 854 19.55 17.69 -4.46
N ALA A 855 20.39 17.44 -5.48
CA ALA A 855 20.32 18.16 -6.75
C ALA A 855 19.02 17.88 -7.53
N ALA A 856 18.52 16.65 -7.47
CA ALA A 856 17.24 16.27 -8.07
C ALA A 856 16.06 17.00 -7.39
N LEU A 857 15.96 16.92 -6.06
CA LEU A 857 14.90 17.59 -5.30
C LEU A 857 14.97 19.12 -5.47
N LYS A 858 16.16 19.73 -5.33
CA LYS A 858 16.35 21.17 -5.54
C LYS A 858 15.92 21.61 -6.94
N GLY A 859 16.20 20.79 -7.95
CA GLY A 859 15.77 21.05 -9.33
C GLY A 859 14.25 21.10 -9.49
N ILE A 860 13.53 20.24 -8.75
CA ILE A 860 12.07 20.17 -8.73
C ILE A 860 11.47 21.35 -7.95
N THR A 861 11.90 21.57 -6.71
CA THR A 861 11.36 22.62 -5.82
C THR A 861 11.60 24.02 -6.38
N THR A 862 12.79 24.28 -6.94
CA THR A 862 13.14 25.57 -7.55
C THR A 862 12.37 25.84 -8.85
N ALA A 863 11.96 24.78 -9.57
CA ALA A 863 11.15 24.90 -10.78
C ALA A 863 9.63 24.91 -10.50
N ASN A 864 9.21 24.55 -9.28
CA ASN A 864 7.84 24.18 -8.92
C ASN A 864 7.20 23.23 -9.94
N GLY A 865 7.89 22.13 -10.25
CA GLY A 865 7.54 21.22 -11.34
C GLY A 865 8.68 20.29 -11.70
N LEU A 866 8.61 19.65 -12.87
CA LEU A 866 9.58 18.64 -13.31
C LEU A 866 10.45 19.17 -14.46
N PRO A 867 11.74 19.48 -14.24
CA PRO A 867 12.64 19.88 -15.32
C PRO A 867 12.83 18.75 -16.33
N VAL A 868 12.58 18.98 -17.61
CA VAL A 868 12.77 18.00 -18.71
C VAL A 868 14.16 17.35 -18.69
N ALA A 869 15.21 18.13 -18.39
CA ALA A 869 16.58 17.64 -18.29
C ALA A 869 16.83 16.71 -17.08
N LEU A 870 15.98 16.76 -16.05
CA LEU A 870 16.01 15.83 -14.92
C LEU A 870 15.31 14.51 -15.29
N LEU A 871 14.14 14.62 -15.94
CA LEU A 871 13.39 13.47 -16.46
C LEU A 871 14.25 12.65 -17.45
N GLN A 872 14.97 13.31 -18.36
CA GLN A 872 15.88 12.67 -19.31
C GLN A 872 17.04 11.87 -18.68
N ASN A 873 17.34 12.07 -17.39
CA ASN A 873 18.39 11.31 -16.68
C ASN A 873 17.83 10.11 -15.88
N TYR A 874 16.54 10.12 -15.53
CA TYR A 874 15.98 9.28 -14.47
C TYR A 874 14.64 8.58 -14.82
N LEU A 875 14.09 8.85 -16.00
CA LEU A 875 12.81 8.34 -16.49
C LEU A 875 12.88 7.46 -17.77
N PRO A 876 13.87 7.56 -18.70
CA PRO A 876 13.96 6.58 -19.79
C PRO A 876 14.40 5.22 -19.24
N GLY A 877 13.59 4.18 -19.51
CA GLY A 877 13.76 2.80 -19.01
C GLY A 877 14.83 1.95 -19.69
#